data_AF-A0A8C8ENS3-F1
#
_entry.id   AF-A0A8C8ENS3-F1
#
_cell.length_a   1.000
_cell.length_b   1.000
_cell.length_c   1.000
_cell.angle_alpha   90.00
_cell.angle_beta   90.00
_cell.angle_gamma   90.00
#
_symmetry.space_group_name_H-M   'P 1'
#
loop_
_entity.id
_entity.type
_entity.pdbx_description
1 polymer ?
#
loop_
_entity_poly.entity_id
_entity_poly.type
_entity_poly.pdbx_seq_one_letter_code
_entity_poly.pdbx_strand_id
1 'polypeptide(L)'
;MKDVIILSLLGILGMGRCSKDELVNVALRGKAAQSSTSYGGTAKRAIDGIWNPTYEYDSCSHTSGETSPWWRVDLLETYQVTSVTITNRDTLAERINGAEIRIGNSLENDGNSNPRCALISSIPAGGSTTFQCHGMQGQYVNVFLRGYMQYLTLCEVEVNAHPAPIEMGPTQASELNLIVPVTDNVALKKTTRQSSQYSYMGGSNNAVDGRRLSMYKDKSCSRTKSQVNPWWRVDLQRAYNVTSITVTNIEDVDPEMIDGAEIHIGNSLRNNGNSNPLCAVISSYPAWEVMTFQCSGIEGRYVNVFLPGCNKHLSLCEVEVNVGSRPDMEEHLSSDRRVQDMKRGQDILCPDHTTRYENAATGGIASQSSQWDMFGDANNAIDLSWTNRYLKGSCSHTKAEVDPWWRVDLSKTHNVTDVTITNRGDCCSDRISGAEIHVGDSLFNNGNSNPLCARIPYIPAGQSRTFPCGGISGRYVNILLPGKEKYLTLCEVEVQASTFQAGLPSTAPETAVTAPNLNLAWLWDLLISLRRPAIRKEETYNQNNTDEETFDHEKISFESQRPVDTVPENLVSGGIEVHSSQYDNHGAASNATDRKRNPLYHAGSCSHTEAETNPWWRVDLLDTYQVTFVTITNRGDCCLHKINGAEIRIGNSLENNGTTNPLCAVISEMREGQPMDIPCNMEGHYVTIVLPGREKYLALCEVEVYGEK
;
A
#
# COMPACT_ATOMS: atom_id res chain seq x y z
N MET A 1 -7.86 23.79 89.07
CA MET A 1 -8.98 24.73 88.84
C MET A 1 -9.80 24.13 87.70
N LYS A 2 -10.86 23.37 88.03
CA LYS A 2 -12.31 23.71 87.85
C LYS A 2 -12.68 23.76 86.35
N ASP A 3 -13.57 22.97 85.72
CA ASP A 3 -14.76 22.14 86.04
C ASP A 3 -14.92 21.01 84.96
N VAL A 4 -15.19 19.70 85.20
CA VAL A 4 -16.45 18.89 85.37
C VAL A 4 -17.57 19.16 84.32
N ILE A 5 -18.00 18.22 83.43
CA ILE A 5 -19.11 17.20 83.51
C ILE A 5 -19.08 16.40 82.15
N ILE A 6 -18.78 15.09 82.05
CA ILE A 6 -19.59 13.83 82.17
C ILE A 6 -20.31 13.31 80.87
N LEU A 7 -19.98 12.04 80.51
CA LEU A 7 -20.73 10.97 79.76
C LEU A 7 -20.97 11.13 78.23
N SER A 8 -20.95 10.11 77.35
CA SER A 8 -20.86 8.63 77.46
C SER A 8 -20.85 7.93 76.07
N LEU A 9 -20.15 6.78 76.00
CA LEU A 9 -20.42 5.52 75.26
C LEU A 9 -20.43 5.39 73.71
N LEU A 10 -19.46 4.57 73.23
CA LEU A 10 -19.55 3.36 72.37
C LEU A 10 -20.24 3.39 70.98
N GLY A 11 -19.48 2.99 69.94
CA GLY A 11 -20.05 2.47 68.69
C GLY A 11 -19.03 2.34 67.55
N ILE A 12 -18.68 1.10 67.22
CA ILE A 12 -17.75 0.63 66.17
C ILE A 12 -18.10 1.19 64.77
N LEU A 13 -17.09 1.55 63.96
CA LEU A 13 -17.09 1.29 62.51
C LEU A 13 -15.68 1.39 61.91
N GLY A 14 -15.15 0.22 61.55
CA GLY A 14 -14.40 -0.02 60.32
C GLY A 14 -13.09 0.73 60.10
N MET A 15 -11.98 -0.01 60.14
CA MET A 15 -10.86 0.25 59.23
C MET A 15 -11.38 0.17 57.77
N GLY A 16 -11.79 1.31 57.22
CA GLY A 16 -11.99 1.47 55.79
C GLY A 16 -10.63 1.69 55.14
N ARG A 17 -10.14 0.68 54.42
CA ARG A 17 -9.01 0.84 53.49
C ARG A 17 -9.31 2.03 52.58
N CYS A 18 -8.41 3.00 52.52
CA CYS A 18 -8.45 4.04 51.50
C CYS A 18 -8.30 3.36 50.14
N SER A 19 -9.36 3.33 49.33
CA SER A 19 -9.34 2.76 47.99
C SER A 19 -8.35 3.53 47.14
N LYS A 20 -7.36 2.85 46.56
CA LYS A 20 -6.32 3.45 45.73
C LYS A 20 -6.72 3.61 44.25
N ASP A 21 -7.99 3.33 43.90
CA ASP A 21 -8.46 3.22 42.51
C ASP A 21 -9.63 4.16 42.16
N GLU A 22 -9.80 5.29 42.84
CA GLU A 22 -10.84 6.26 42.46
C GLU A 22 -10.31 7.23 41.40
N LEU A 23 -10.89 7.19 40.20
CA LEU A 23 -10.62 8.13 39.11
C LEU A 23 -11.29 9.47 39.40
N VAL A 24 -10.60 10.57 39.11
CA VAL A 24 -11.11 11.93 39.35
C VAL A 24 -11.08 12.75 38.07
N ASN A 25 -12.02 13.69 37.92
CA ASN A 25 -11.98 14.68 36.85
C ASN A 25 -10.85 15.69 37.13
N VAL A 26 -9.71 15.51 36.48
CA VAL A 26 -8.52 16.35 36.65
C VAL A 26 -8.61 17.67 35.89
N ALA A 27 -9.56 17.81 34.94
CA ALA A 27 -9.71 19.01 34.11
C ALA A 27 -10.15 20.25 34.92
N LEU A 28 -10.91 20.07 36.01
CA LEU A 28 -11.41 21.14 36.88
C LEU A 28 -10.31 22.04 37.46
N ARG A 29 -9.08 21.52 37.56
CA ARG A 29 -7.91 22.27 38.07
C ARG A 29 -7.03 22.83 36.96
N GLY A 30 -7.31 22.46 35.71
CA GLY A 30 -6.52 22.84 34.56
C GLY A 30 -6.77 24.27 34.09
N LYS A 31 -6.04 24.65 33.04
CA LYS A 31 -6.22 25.93 32.34
C LYS A 31 -6.69 25.67 30.92
N ALA A 32 -7.89 26.13 30.60
CA ALA A 32 -8.46 25.99 29.28
C ALA A 32 -8.08 27.15 28.34
N ALA A 33 -7.81 26.83 27.08
CA ALA A 33 -7.59 27.75 25.98
C ALA A 33 -8.34 27.25 24.73
N GLN A 34 -8.61 28.13 23.78
CA GLN A 34 -9.25 27.77 22.52
C GLN A 34 -8.76 28.69 21.40
N SER A 35 -8.91 28.26 20.14
CA SER A 35 -8.43 28.96 18.95
C SER A 35 -8.94 30.40 18.82
N SER A 36 -10.22 30.61 19.11
CA SER A 36 -10.85 31.94 19.14
C SER A 36 -12.06 31.93 20.06
N THR A 37 -12.52 33.08 20.53
CA THR A 37 -13.72 33.18 21.38
C THR A 37 -14.80 34.02 20.71
N SER A 38 -16.03 33.50 20.69
CA SER A 38 -17.20 34.20 20.18
C SER A 38 -18.38 34.07 21.13
N TYR A 39 -19.36 34.98 21.01
CA TYR A 39 -20.60 35.00 21.78
C TYR A 39 -20.43 34.89 23.32
N GLY A 40 -19.27 35.28 23.86
CA GLY A 40 -18.96 35.19 25.29
C GLY A 40 -18.57 33.79 25.79
N GLY A 41 -18.58 32.77 24.92
CA GLY A 41 -18.23 31.38 25.25
C GLY A 41 -16.74 31.16 25.46
N THR A 42 -16.19 31.62 26.59
CA THR A 42 -14.77 31.44 26.92
C THR A 42 -14.39 29.97 27.12
N ALA A 43 -13.13 29.61 26.85
CA ALA A 43 -12.63 28.23 26.97
C ALA A 43 -12.83 27.62 28.36
N LYS A 44 -12.73 28.43 29.41
CA LYS A 44 -12.86 27.98 30.81
C LYS A 44 -14.23 27.36 31.13
N ARG A 45 -15.28 27.75 30.41
CA ARG A 45 -16.64 27.23 30.62
C ARG A 45 -16.73 25.72 30.44
N ALA A 46 -15.91 25.15 29.57
CA ALA A 46 -15.90 23.70 29.34
C ALA A 46 -15.21 22.89 30.45
N ILE A 47 -14.68 23.51 31.51
CA ILE A 47 -14.07 22.84 32.67
C ILE A 47 -14.53 23.48 33.99
N ASP A 48 -15.71 24.11 33.99
CA ASP A 48 -16.21 24.82 35.16
C ASP A 48 -17.02 23.93 36.12
N GLY A 49 -17.26 22.67 35.74
CA GLY A 49 -18.00 21.70 36.52
C GLY A 49 -19.52 21.80 36.33
N ILE A 50 -20.00 22.61 35.38
CA ILE A 50 -21.43 22.84 35.14
C ILE A 50 -21.79 22.31 33.75
N TRP A 51 -22.63 21.28 33.72
CA TRP A 51 -22.84 20.50 32.49
C TRP A 51 -24.07 21.00 31.73
N ASN A 52 -24.44 22.27 31.94
CA ASN A 52 -25.69 22.80 31.41
C ASN A 52 -25.55 22.92 29.88
N PRO A 53 -26.33 22.15 29.10
CA PRO A 53 -26.14 22.11 27.65
C PRO A 53 -26.74 23.34 26.95
N THR A 54 -27.53 24.15 27.67
CA THR A 54 -28.18 25.33 27.13
C THR A 54 -27.22 26.52 27.12
N TYR A 55 -26.86 26.96 25.90
CA TYR A 55 -25.84 27.98 25.67
C TYR A 55 -26.05 29.31 26.43
N GLU A 56 -27.31 29.72 26.60
CA GLU A 56 -27.69 30.97 27.27
C GLU A 56 -27.39 30.99 28.77
N TYR A 57 -27.10 29.84 29.38
CA TYR A 57 -26.70 29.75 30.79
C TYR A 57 -25.21 29.95 31.04
N ASP A 58 -24.48 30.40 30.02
CA ASP A 58 -23.08 30.81 30.15
C ASP A 58 -22.13 29.68 30.61
N SER A 59 -22.50 28.42 30.33
CA SER A 59 -21.76 27.22 30.72
C SER A 59 -21.04 26.53 29.55
N CYS A 60 -21.17 27.04 28.32
CA CYS A 60 -20.53 26.45 27.16
C CYS A 60 -19.43 27.36 26.58
N SER A 61 -18.31 26.76 26.21
CA SER A 61 -17.30 27.37 25.36
C SER A 61 -17.82 27.53 23.92
N HIS A 62 -17.29 28.50 23.17
CA HIS A 62 -17.69 28.72 21.78
C HIS A 62 -16.60 29.44 20.98
N THR A 63 -16.17 28.84 19.87
CA THR A 63 -15.24 29.48 18.92
C THR A 63 -15.95 30.37 17.91
N SER A 64 -15.21 31.23 17.22
CA SER A 64 -15.74 31.85 16.01
C SER A 64 -15.91 30.81 14.90
N GLY A 65 -16.62 31.18 13.82
CA GLY A 65 -16.60 30.40 12.60
C GLY A 65 -15.22 30.51 11.96
N GLU A 66 -14.44 29.44 12.02
CA GLU A 66 -13.05 29.45 11.56
C GLU A 66 -12.65 28.09 10.97
N THR A 67 -11.52 28.04 10.28
CA THR A 67 -10.98 26.78 9.78
C THR A 67 -10.35 26.02 10.93
N SER A 68 -10.80 24.79 11.14
CA SER A 68 -10.25 23.85 12.11
C SER A 68 -10.15 24.39 13.56
N PRO A 69 -11.26 24.81 14.20
CA PRO A 69 -11.26 25.30 15.58
C PRO A 69 -10.82 24.21 16.57
N TRP A 70 -10.15 24.65 17.64
CA TRP A 70 -9.69 23.77 18.71
C TRP A 70 -9.97 24.35 20.09
N TRP A 71 -10.13 23.43 21.05
CA TRP A 71 -10.16 23.72 22.47
C TRP A 71 -9.15 22.81 23.17
N ARG A 72 -8.46 23.31 24.20
CA ARG A 72 -7.45 22.57 24.97
C ARG A 72 -7.59 22.86 26.45
N VAL A 73 -7.39 21.86 27.29
CA VAL A 73 -7.04 22.02 28.70
C VAL A 73 -5.61 21.58 28.98
N ASP A 74 -4.86 22.45 29.66
CA ASP A 74 -3.59 22.14 30.31
C ASP A 74 -3.88 21.63 31.72
N LEU A 75 -3.60 20.35 31.98
CA LEU A 75 -3.81 19.68 33.27
C LEU A 75 -2.73 20.04 34.31
N LEU A 76 -1.76 20.89 33.95
CA LEU A 76 -0.61 21.34 34.74
C LEU A 76 0.48 20.28 34.98
N GLU A 77 0.10 19.01 35.03
CA GLU A 77 0.98 17.86 35.20
C GLU A 77 0.60 16.75 34.22
N THR A 78 1.49 15.77 34.00
CA THR A 78 1.18 14.60 33.17
C THR A 78 0.35 13.58 33.94
N TYR A 79 -0.82 13.25 33.39
CA TYR A 79 -1.75 12.24 33.93
C TYR A 79 -1.87 11.03 33.01
N GLN A 80 -2.17 9.86 33.59
CA GLN A 80 -2.71 8.71 32.84
C GLN A 80 -4.23 8.87 32.68
N VAL A 81 -4.64 9.36 31.52
CA VAL A 81 -6.05 9.63 31.20
C VAL A 81 -6.74 8.33 30.82
N THR A 82 -7.71 7.92 31.62
CA THR A 82 -8.48 6.70 31.40
C THR A 82 -9.64 6.92 30.45
N SER A 83 -10.35 8.03 30.60
CA SER A 83 -11.46 8.42 29.73
C SER A 83 -11.67 9.93 29.72
N VAL A 84 -12.33 10.41 28.66
CA VAL A 84 -12.76 11.81 28.53
C VAL A 84 -14.26 11.83 28.27
N THR A 85 -15.00 12.60 29.05
CA THR A 85 -16.45 12.80 28.87
C THR A 85 -16.70 14.18 28.30
N ILE A 86 -17.51 14.26 27.23
CA ILE A 86 -17.84 15.53 26.58
C ILE A 86 -19.35 15.73 26.61
N THR A 87 -19.78 16.88 27.14
CA THR A 87 -21.17 17.33 27.10
C THR A 87 -21.36 18.30 25.94
N ASN A 88 -22.29 17.95 25.05
CA ASN A 88 -22.61 18.72 23.86
C ASN A 88 -23.71 19.75 24.15
N ARG A 89 -23.86 20.74 23.26
CA ARG A 89 -24.93 21.73 23.31
C ARG A 89 -26.29 21.11 22.98
N ASP A 90 -27.37 21.64 23.54
CA ASP A 90 -28.76 21.24 23.30
C ASP A 90 -29.34 21.68 21.94
N THR A 91 -28.74 22.68 21.30
CA THR A 91 -29.07 23.13 19.94
C THR A 91 -27.83 23.11 19.05
N LEU A 92 -27.98 22.80 17.76
CA LEU A 92 -26.86 22.73 16.80
C LEU A 92 -25.81 21.68 17.19
N ALA A 93 -26.28 20.59 17.79
CA ALA A 93 -25.47 19.51 18.35
C ALA A 93 -24.61 18.80 17.28
N GLU A 94 -25.07 18.79 16.03
CA GLU A 94 -24.38 18.21 14.88
C GLU A 94 -23.03 18.88 14.56
N ARG A 95 -22.78 20.09 15.06
CA ARG A 95 -21.53 20.82 14.82
C ARG A 95 -20.30 20.11 15.38
N ILE A 96 -20.44 19.29 16.43
CA ILE A 96 -19.33 18.54 17.02
C ILE A 96 -18.94 17.29 16.19
N ASN A 97 -19.78 16.89 15.22
CA ASN A 97 -19.55 15.67 14.46
C ASN A 97 -18.23 15.77 13.68
N GLY A 98 -17.35 14.79 13.90
CA GLY A 98 -16.01 14.76 13.32
C GLY A 98 -14.93 15.40 14.19
N ALA A 99 -15.26 15.92 15.38
CA ALA A 99 -14.25 16.39 16.33
C ALA A 99 -13.42 15.22 16.88
N GLU A 100 -12.15 15.49 17.18
CA GLU A 100 -11.18 14.50 17.66
C GLU A 100 -10.72 14.86 19.08
N ILE A 101 -10.61 13.87 19.95
CA ILE A 101 -10.01 14.01 21.28
C ILE A 101 -8.55 13.59 21.17
N ARG A 102 -7.62 14.44 21.59
CA ARG A 102 -6.17 14.22 21.49
C ARG A 102 -5.49 14.44 22.84
N ILE A 103 -4.56 13.57 23.19
CA ILE A 103 -3.94 13.55 24.53
C ILE A 103 -2.43 13.37 24.40
N GLY A 104 -1.66 14.24 25.04
CA GLY A 104 -0.21 14.11 25.08
C GLY A 104 0.49 15.24 25.84
N ASN A 105 1.81 15.29 25.70
CA ASN A 105 2.66 16.28 26.38
C ASN A 105 3.22 17.36 25.43
N SER A 106 2.86 17.34 24.15
CA SER A 106 3.31 18.33 23.18
C SER A 106 2.32 19.50 23.08
N LEU A 107 2.83 20.72 22.96
CA LEU A 107 2.06 21.91 22.57
C LEU A 107 2.20 22.23 21.07
N GLU A 108 2.86 21.38 20.29
CA GLU A 108 2.96 21.53 18.84
C GLU A 108 1.56 21.59 18.20
N ASN A 109 1.36 22.55 17.30
CA ASN A 109 0.05 22.89 16.74
C ASN A 109 -1.02 23.04 17.83
N ASP A 110 -0.70 23.80 18.88
CA ASP A 110 -1.56 23.98 20.06
C ASP A 110 -1.95 22.67 20.77
N GLY A 111 -1.17 21.60 20.60
CA GLY A 111 -1.48 20.27 21.15
C GLY A 111 -2.39 19.42 20.24
N ASN A 112 -2.80 19.93 19.09
CA ASN A 112 -3.58 19.19 18.10
C ASN A 112 -2.76 18.12 17.37
N SER A 113 -1.42 18.14 17.49
CA SER A 113 -0.54 17.07 16.99
C SER A 113 -0.40 15.88 17.96
N ASN A 114 -0.96 15.97 19.17
CA ASN A 114 -0.92 14.85 20.11
C ASN A 114 -1.70 13.64 19.57
N PRO A 115 -1.34 12.41 19.98
CA PRO A 115 -2.05 11.19 19.59
C PRO A 115 -3.57 11.27 19.84
N ARG A 116 -4.35 10.74 18.88
CA ARG A 116 -5.81 10.71 18.97
C ARG A 116 -6.27 9.62 19.94
N CYS A 117 -6.99 10.04 20.99
CA CYS A 117 -7.76 9.12 21.84
C CYS A 117 -9.01 8.63 21.09
N ALA A 118 -9.85 9.54 20.58
CA ALA A 118 -11.14 9.18 20.00
C ALA A 118 -11.58 10.13 18.89
N LEU A 119 -12.46 9.63 18.01
CA LEU A 119 -13.23 10.41 17.04
C LEU A 119 -14.68 10.51 17.52
N ILE A 120 -15.21 11.72 17.59
CA ILE A 120 -16.59 12.02 17.97
C ILE A 120 -17.45 11.90 16.72
N SER A 121 -18.09 10.75 16.51
CA SER A 121 -19.00 10.55 15.38
C SER A 121 -20.28 11.36 15.53
N SER A 122 -20.88 11.33 16.73
CA SER A 122 -21.98 12.19 17.14
C SER A 122 -22.14 12.18 18.67
N ILE A 123 -22.64 13.29 19.22
CA ILE A 123 -23.15 13.35 20.60
C ILE A 123 -24.56 13.94 20.52
N PRO A 124 -25.60 13.27 21.05
CA PRO A 124 -26.96 13.78 21.03
C PRO A 124 -27.05 15.20 21.62
N ALA A 125 -28.07 15.96 21.20
CA ALA A 125 -28.34 17.28 21.72
C ALA A 125 -28.45 17.27 23.26
N GLY A 126 -27.57 18.04 23.90
CA GLY A 126 -27.46 18.13 25.36
C GLY A 126 -26.99 16.86 26.06
N GLY A 127 -26.58 15.85 25.30
CA GLY A 127 -26.06 14.59 25.82
C GLY A 127 -24.58 14.70 26.22
N SER A 128 -24.17 13.80 27.10
CA SER A 128 -22.77 13.57 27.46
C SER A 128 -22.34 12.19 26.97
N THR A 129 -21.19 12.11 26.30
CA THR A 129 -20.60 10.84 25.84
C THR A 129 -19.22 10.67 26.44
N THR A 130 -18.94 9.49 27.00
CA THR A 130 -17.65 9.12 27.55
C THR A 130 -16.85 8.30 26.54
N PHE A 131 -15.62 8.73 26.27
CA PHE A 131 -14.68 8.11 25.35
C PHE A 131 -13.54 7.45 26.15
N GLN A 132 -13.27 6.18 25.89
CA GLN A 132 -12.21 5.44 26.57
C GLN A 132 -10.85 5.75 25.91
N CYS A 133 -9.91 6.23 26.72
CA CYS A 133 -8.55 6.61 26.29
C CYS A 133 -7.47 5.66 26.83
N HIS A 134 -7.87 4.57 27.50
CA HIS A 134 -6.99 3.44 27.84
C HIS A 134 -5.67 3.78 28.55
N GLY A 135 -5.66 4.83 29.37
CA GLY A 135 -4.48 5.23 30.15
C GLY A 135 -3.46 6.06 29.38
N MET A 136 -3.86 6.71 28.27
CA MET A 136 -3.00 7.63 27.52
C MET A 136 -2.38 8.69 28.44
N GLN A 137 -1.07 8.88 28.31
CA GLN A 137 -0.31 9.83 29.13
C GLN A 137 -0.30 11.20 28.47
N GLY A 138 -0.72 12.23 29.20
CA GLY A 138 -0.67 13.60 28.70
C GLY A 138 -0.93 14.65 29.77
N GLN A 139 -0.26 15.80 29.61
CA GLN A 139 -0.56 17.05 30.30
C GLN A 139 -1.64 17.84 29.55
N TYR A 140 -1.72 17.69 28.22
CA TYR A 140 -2.67 18.43 27.39
C TYR A 140 -3.75 17.50 26.85
N VAL A 141 -5.00 17.92 26.99
CA VAL A 141 -6.15 17.29 26.34
C VAL A 141 -6.79 18.31 25.40
N ASN A 142 -6.84 17.96 24.12
CA ASN A 142 -7.38 18.78 23.05
C ASN A 142 -8.67 18.16 22.49
N VAL A 143 -9.61 19.03 22.14
CA VAL A 143 -10.75 18.72 21.27
C VAL A 143 -10.57 19.53 19.99
N PHE A 144 -10.36 18.85 18.87
CA PHE A 144 -10.00 19.46 17.60
C PHE A 144 -11.03 19.10 16.53
N LEU A 145 -11.71 20.10 15.95
CA LEU A 145 -12.72 19.89 14.93
C LEU A 145 -12.18 20.37 13.59
N ARG A 146 -11.94 19.46 12.64
CA ARG A 146 -11.36 19.79 11.33
C ARG A 146 -12.42 20.24 10.34
N GLY A 147 -12.04 21.18 9.48
CA GLY A 147 -12.84 21.61 8.33
C GLY A 147 -12.96 23.11 8.20
N TYR A 148 -13.44 23.55 7.04
CA TYR A 148 -13.62 24.96 6.74
C TYR A 148 -14.87 25.53 7.43
N MET A 149 -14.75 26.71 8.04
CA MET A 149 -15.86 27.45 8.67
C MET A 149 -16.63 26.63 9.72
N GLN A 150 -15.90 25.95 10.59
CA GLN A 150 -16.44 25.14 11.67
C GLN A 150 -16.63 25.97 12.94
N TYR A 151 -17.46 25.45 13.85
CA TYR A 151 -17.75 26.06 15.15
C TYR A 151 -17.62 25.00 16.22
N LEU A 152 -16.68 25.16 17.14
CA LEU A 152 -16.54 24.25 18.27
C LEU A 152 -17.26 24.83 19.49
N THR A 153 -18.15 24.03 20.07
CA THR A 153 -18.89 24.37 21.29
C THR A 153 -18.84 23.16 22.21
N LEU A 154 -18.32 23.35 23.41
CA LEU A 154 -18.20 22.31 24.43
C LEU A 154 -18.82 22.86 25.72
N CYS A 155 -19.83 22.17 26.24
CA CYS A 155 -20.52 22.58 27.45
C CYS A 155 -19.89 21.99 28.71
N GLU A 156 -19.23 20.83 28.61
CA GLU A 156 -18.34 20.34 29.65
C GLU A 156 -17.37 19.32 29.06
N VAL A 157 -16.13 19.30 29.55
CA VAL A 157 -15.08 18.34 29.22
C VAL A 157 -14.48 17.82 30.53
N GLU A 158 -14.79 16.58 30.84
CA GLU A 158 -14.26 15.90 32.02
C GLU A 158 -13.14 14.97 31.62
N VAL A 159 -12.00 15.06 32.30
CA VAL A 159 -10.84 14.21 32.05
C VAL A 159 -10.66 13.30 33.25
N ASN A 160 -11.07 12.05 33.12
CA ASN A 160 -11.00 11.08 34.22
C ASN A 160 -9.62 10.40 34.25
N ALA A 161 -8.86 10.64 35.30
CA ALA A 161 -7.52 10.09 35.49
C ALA A 161 -7.27 9.69 36.95
N HIS A 162 -6.21 8.92 37.19
CA HIS A 162 -5.76 8.64 38.55
C HIS A 162 -5.26 9.94 39.22
N PRO A 163 -5.57 10.17 40.51
CA PRO A 163 -5.29 11.43 41.20
C PRO A 163 -3.81 11.70 41.46
N ALA A 164 -2.94 10.70 41.36
CA ALA A 164 -1.50 10.87 41.45
C ALA A 164 -0.94 11.22 40.06
N PRO A 165 -0.43 12.45 39.85
CA PRO A 165 0.37 12.75 38.66
C PRO A 165 1.61 11.86 38.64
N ILE A 166 2.17 11.61 37.46
CA ILE A 166 3.43 10.86 37.36
C ILE A 166 4.54 11.76 37.93
N GLU A 167 4.98 11.51 39.17
CA GLU A 167 6.07 12.26 39.80
C GLU A 167 7.38 12.08 39.01
N MET A 168 7.82 13.11 38.29
CA MET A 168 9.21 13.23 37.84
C MET A 168 10.05 13.72 39.04
N GLY A 169 10.88 12.84 39.60
CA GLY A 169 11.74 13.17 40.74
C GLY A 169 12.75 14.31 40.44
N PRO A 170 13.21 15.03 41.48
CA PRO A 170 13.98 16.27 41.30
C PRO A 170 15.43 16.00 40.86
N THR A 171 15.85 16.72 39.82
CA THR A 171 17.22 16.79 39.32
C THR A 171 18.10 17.63 40.26
N GLN A 172 19.04 16.98 40.96
CA GLN A 172 20.18 17.64 41.58
C GLN A 172 21.19 18.00 40.48
N ALA A 173 21.39 19.30 40.28
CA ALA A 173 22.46 19.84 39.46
C ALA A 173 23.81 19.60 40.15
N SER A 174 24.65 18.74 39.58
CA SER A 174 26.10 18.83 39.73
C SER A 174 26.72 18.91 38.35
N GLU A 175 27.41 20.02 38.08
CA GLU A 175 28.26 20.20 36.91
C GLU A 175 29.29 19.08 36.81
N LEU A 176 29.02 18.13 35.93
CA LEU A 176 30.06 17.40 35.23
C LEU A 176 29.50 17.15 33.84
N ASN A 177 30.17 17.72 32.83
CA ASN A 177 29.82 17.57 31.42
C ASN A 177 29.62 16.09 31.09
N LEU A 178 28.37 15.65 31.05
CA LEU A 178 27.96 14.40 30.45
C LEU A 178 26.81 14.76 29.50
N ILE A 179 27.14 14.76 28.22
CA ILE A 179 26.23 14.99 27.11
C ILE A 179 25.10 13.96 27.23
N VAL A 180 23.92 14.39 27.65
CA VAL A 180 22.68 13.64 27.41
C VAL A 180 22.41 13.79 25.91
N PRO A 181 22.32 12.70 25.11
CA PRO A 181 22.14 12.83 23.69
C PRO A 181 20.74 13.37 23.44
N VAL A 182 20.69 14.62 22.98
CA VAL A 182 19.65 15.08 22.06
C VAL A 182 19.54 13.96 21.02
N THR A 183 18.33 13.45 20.75
CA THR A 183 18.13 12.56 19.60
C THR A 183 18.53 13.37 18.38
N ASP A 184 19.77 13.21 17.92
CA ASP A 184 20.32 14.03 16.86
C ASP A 184 19.47 13.80 15.61
N ASN A 185 18.77 14.85 15.16
CA ASN A 185 18.26 14.88 13.79
C ASN A 185 19.48 14.82 12.87
N VAL A 186 19.88 13.61 12.47
CA VAL A 186 21.08 13.39 11.66
C VAL A 186 20.94 13.91 10.23
N ALA A 187 19.72 14.28 9.82
CA ALA A 187 19.44 14.89 8.52
C ALA A 187 19.66 16.41 8.50
N LEU A 188 19.76 17.07 9.66
CA LEU A 188 19.89 18.52 9.76
C LEU A 188 21.04 19.07 8.90
N LYS A 189 20.70 19.97 7.98
CA LYS A 189 21.62 20.62 7.01
C LYS A 189 22.43 19.65 6.15
N LYS A 190 22.02 18.38 6.04
CA LYS A 190 22.66 17.41 5.16
C LYS A 190 22.34 17.70 3.70
N THR A 191 23.10 17.07 2.81
CA THR A 191 22.91 17.24 1.37
C THR A 191 21.65 16.52 0.93
N THR A 192 20.75 17.25 0.27
CA THR A 192 19.50 16.71 -0.25
C THR A 192 19.44 16.80 -1.76
N ARG A 193 18.59 15.98 -2.36
CA ARG A 193 18.20 16.06 -3.77
C ARG A 193 16.71 15.77 -3.89
N GLN A 194 16.10 16.30 -4.93
CA GLN A 194 14.74 15.98 -5.31
C GLN A 194 14.64 15.78 -6.81
N SER A 195 13.61 15.08 -7.25
CA SER A 195 13.39 14.71 -8.66
C SER A 195 13.30 15.91 -9.60
N SER A 196 12.68 17.00 -9.12
CA SER A 196 12.65 18.30 -9.79
C SER A 196 12.34 19.39 -8.79
N GLN A 197 12.52 20.65 -9.17
CA GLN A 197 12.23 21.80 -8.32
C GLN A 197 11.16 22.68 -8.97
N TYR A 198 10.06 22.95 -8.27
CA TYR A 198 8.95 23.77 -8.78
C TYR A 198 9.35 25.23 -8.98
N SER A 199 9.98 25.83 -7.97
CA SER A 199 10.41 27.23 -7.97
C SER A 199 11.69 27.40 -7.15
N TYR A 200 12.32 28.57 -7.25
CA TYR A 200 13.48 28.91 -6.41
C TYR A 200 13.20 28.86 -4.90
N MET A 201 11.92 28.96 -4.49
CA MET A 201 11.52 28.86 -3.08
C MET A 201 11.35 27.43 -2.58
N GLY A 202 11.21 26.43 -3.48
CA GLY A 202 10.95 25.03 -3.16
C GLY A 202 12.18 24.12 -3.19
N GLY A 203 13.32 24.59 -2.69
CA GLY A 203 14.58 23.84 -2.71
C GLY A 203 14.53 22.57 -1.84
N SER A 204 15.20 21.49 -2.25
CA SER A 204 15.20 20.24 -1.47
C SER A 204 15.83 20.39 -0.09
N ASN A 205 16.74 21.35 0.09
CA ASN A 205 17.43 21.62 1.36
C ASN A 205 16.51 22.22 2.42
N ASN A 206 15.35 22.74 2.02
CA ASN A 206 14.40 23.34 2.95
C ASN A 206 13.84 22.28 3.91
N ALA A 207 13.62 21.05 3.44
CA ALA A 207 13.11 19.96 4.25
C ALA A 207 14.10 19.41 5.30
N VAL A 208 15.28 20.00 5.45
CA VAL A 208 16.27 19.63 6.50
C VAL A 208 16.92 20.89 7.09
N ASP A 209 16.23 22.03 7.01
CA ASP A 209 16.79 23.31 7.45
C ASP A 209 16.61 23.56 8.97
N GLY A 210 15.88 22.66 9.65
CA GLY A 210 15.58 22.71 11.07
C GLY A 210 14.32 23.51 11.41
N ARG A 211 13.44 23.79 10.44
CA ARG A 211 12.25 24.63 10.64
C ARG A 211 11.00 23.95 10.08
N ARG A 212 10.06 23.62 10.95
CA ARG A 212 8.74 23.05 10.58
C ARG A 212 7.73 24.11 10.08
N LEU A 213 8.18 25.21 9.48
CA LEU A 213 7.28 26.24 8.95
C LEU A 213 6.62 25.72 7.69
N SER A 214 5.32 25.57 7.75
CA SER A 214 4.63 24.66 6.86
C SER A 214 3.84 25.40 5.75
N MET A 215 3.76 26.74 5.81
CA MET A 215 3.27 27.56 4.70
C MET A 215 4.30 27.62 3.57
N TYR A 216 3.88 27.46 2.32
CA TYR A 216 4.79 27.54 1.18
C TYR A 216 5.53 28.89 1.07
N LYS A 217 4.85 29.98 1.43
CA LYS A 217 5.39 31.35 1.40
C LYS A 217 6.54 31.58 2.39
N ASP A 218 6.68 30.75 3.41
CA ASP A 218 7.71 30.89 4.45
C ASP A 218 9.09 30.41 3.98
N LYS A 219 9.15 29.82 2.77
CA LYS A 219 10.38 29.31 2.12
C LYS A 219 11.09 28.20 2.91
N SER A 220 10.35 27.48 3.75
CA SER A 220 10.81 26.32 4.53
C SER A 220 10.34 24.99 3.98
N CYS A 221 9.56 24.98 2.89
CA CYS A 221 9.13 23.74 2.26
C CYS A 221 9.90 23.45 0.97
N SER A 222 10.32 22.20 0.80
CA SER A 222 10.71 21.65 -0.50
C SER A 222 9.46 21.46 -1.36
N ARG A 223 9.61 21.55 -2.69
CA ARG A 223 8.51 21.29 -3.62
C ARG A 223 8.99 20.86 -5.00
N THR A 224 8.53 19.71 -5.45
CA THR A 224 8.77 19.24 -6.82
C THR A 224 7.79 19.88 -7.80
N LYS A 225 8.14 19.91 -9.09
CA LYS A 225 7.13 20.13 -10.14
C LYS A 225 6.09 19.00 -10.08
N SER A 226 4.90 19.23 -10.62
CA SER A 226 3.98 18.14 -10.91
C SER A 226 4.62 17.24 -11.95
N GLN A 227 4.77 15.97 -11.62
CA GLN A 227 5.47 14.97 -12.42
C GLN A 227 4.99 13.57 -12.05
N VAL A 228 5.48 12.57 -12.76
CA VAL A 228 5.31 11.17 -12.36
C VAL A 228 6.33 10.85 -11.27
N ASN A 229 5.87 10.14 -10.23
CA ASN A 229 6.70 9.55 -9.19
C ASN A 229 7.74 10.53 -8.59
N PRO A 230 7.32 11.73 -8.12
CA PRO A 230 8.24 12.67 -7.50
C PRO A 230 8.89 12.08 -6.25
N TRP A 231 10.15 12.43 -6.03
CA TRP A 231 10.93 11.93 -4.90
C TRP A 231 11.82 13.00 -4.30
N TRP A 232 12.08 12.84 -3.01
CA TRP A 232 13.03 13.63 -2.24
C TRP A 232 13.97 12.67 -1.49
N ARG A 233 15.25 13.05 -1.36
CA ARG A 233 16.26 12.23 -0.67
C ARG A 233 17.23 13.09 0.12
N VAL A 234 17.62 12.62 1.29
CA VAL A 234 18.78 13.12 2.05
C VAL A 234 19.91 12.09 2.10
N ASP A 235 21.16 12.54 1.95
CA ASP A 235 22.38 11.75 2.18
C ASP A 235 22.94 12.06 3.57
N LEU A 236 22.84 11.08 4.48
CA LEU A 236 23.31 11.19 5.87
C LEU A 236 24.84 11.11 6.00
N GLN A 237 25.57 10.95 4.88
CA GLN A 237 27.03 10.81 4.74
C GLN A 237 27.62 9.48 5.23
N ARG A 238 26.94 8.78 6.15
CA ARG A 238 27.24 7.42 6.58
C ARG A 238 25.96 6.66 6.90
N ALA A 239 26.05 5.34 7.04
CA ALA A 239 24.92 4.53 7.48
C ALA A 239 24.62 4.80 8.96
N TYR A 240 23.33 4.98 9.26
CA TYR A 240 22.82 5.11 10.62
C TYR A 240 21.75 4.06 10.88
N ASN A 241 21.60 3.69 12.15
CA ASN A 241 20.47 2.88 12.60
C ASN A 241 19.27 3.79 12.90
N VAL A 242 18.36 3.95 11.93
CA VAL A 242 17.28 4.94 11.99
C VAL A 242 16.12 4.37 12.81
N THR A 243 15.84 5.01 13.95
CA THR A 243 14.77 4.58 14.87
C THR A 243 13.44 5.15 14.46
N SER A 244 13.39 6.41 14.02
CA SER A 244 12.18 7.04 13.56
C SER A 244 12.47 8.17 12.56
N ILE A 245 11.51 8.43 11.68
CA ILE A 245 11.53 9.59 10.79
C ILE A 245 10.33 10.46 11.10
N THR A 246 10.56 11.76 11.28
CA THR A 246 9.49 12.73 11.50
C THR A 246 9.34 13.59 10.24
N VAL A 247 8.14 13.65 9.67
CA VAL A 247 7.83 14.46 8.47
C VAL A 247 6.87 15.57 8.86
N THR A 248 7.08 16.77 8.32
CA THR A 248 6.14 17.90 8.36
C THR A 248 5.63 18.17 6.94
N ASN A 249 4.31 18.12 6.76
CA ASN A 249 3.67 18.38 5.46
C ASN A 249 3.32 19.86 5.28
N ILE A 250 3.02 20.24 4.03
CA ILE A 250 2.49 21.56 3.64
C ILE A 250 1.00 21.69 4.04
N GLU A 251 0.48 22.91 4.25
CA GLU A 251 -0.97 23.16 4.38
C GLU A 251 -1.56 23.89 3.21
N ASP A 252 -0.94 25.00 2.84
CA ASP A 252 -1.60 26.03 2.07
C ASP A 252 -1.73 25.63 0.60
N VAL A 253 -1.11 24.52 0.20
CA VAL A 253 -1.10 24.01 -1.16
C VAL A 253 -1.24 22.48 -1.18
N ASP A 254 -2.45 22.00 -1.47
CA ASP A 254 -2.81 20.59 -1.68
C ASP A 254 -2.21 19.61 -0.65
N PRO A 255 -2.53 19.76 0.65
CA PRO A 255 -1.92 18.98 1.73
C PRO A 255 -2.11 17.46 1.56
N GLU A 256 -3.24 17.05 0.99
CA GLU A 256 -3.58 15.64 0.71
C GLU A 256 -2.69 15.02 -0.39
N MET A 257 -1.90 15.81 -1.13
CA MET A 257 -1.09 15.28 -2.23
C MET A 257 0.02 14.33 -1.77
N ILE A 258 0.48 14.43 -0.52
CA ILE A 258 1.45 13.51 0.06
C ILE A 258 0.84 12.13 0.35
N ASP A 259 -0.49 11.97 0.28
CA ASP A 259 -1.15 10.69 0.52
C ASP A 259 -0.68 9.64 -0.47
N GLY A 260 -0.27 8.50 0.09
CA GLY A 260 0.39 7.41 -0.60
C GLY A 260 1.92 7.53 -0.67
N ALA A 261 2.54 8.55 -0.08
CA ALA A 261 4.00 8.64 -0.05
C ALA A 261 4.64 7.53 0.79
N GLU A 262 5.76 7.02 0.32
CA GLU A 262 6.54 5.93 0.89
C GLU A 262 7.87 6.46 1.42
N ILE A 263 8.27 6.03 2.63
CA ILE A 263 9.54 6.40 3.25
C ILE A 263 10.47 5.19 3.20
N HIS A 264 11.59 5.29 2.48
CA HIS A 264 12.57 4.22 2.31
C HIS A 264 13.91 4.58 2.95
N ILE A 265 14.57 3.58 3.56
CA ILE A 265 15.85 3.75 4.26
C ILE A 265 16.82 2.66 3.82
N GLY A 266 18.02 3.04 3.37
CA GLY A 266 19.04 2.06 3.03
C GLY A 266 20.32 2.65 2.47
N ASN A 267 21.18 1.78 1.94
CA ASN A 267 22.51 2.15 1.43
C ASN A 267 22.59 2.17 -0.10
N SER A 268 21.54 1.75 -0.81
CA SER A 268 21.53 1.72 -2.28
C SER A 268 21.06 3.05 -2.87
N LEU A 269 21.66 3.45 -3.99
CA LEU A 269 21.19 4.54 -4.83
C LEU A 269 20.42 4.05 -6.06
N ARG A 270 20.17 2.75 -6.19
CA ARG A 270 19.35 2.18 -7.28
C ARG A 270 17.95 2.83 -7.24
N ASN A 271 17.44 3.20 -8.41
CA ASN A 271 16.20 3.99 -8.53
C ASN A 271 16.20 5.23 -7.61
N ASN A 272 17.33 5.95 -7.58
CA ASN A 272 17.54 7.10 -6.69
C ASN A 272 17.41 6.79 -5.19
N GLY A 273 17.44 5.53 -4.76
CA GLY A 273 17.21 5.12 -3.37
C GLY A 273 15.77 4.78 -3.02
N ASN A 274 14.84 4.89 -3.97
CA ASN A 274 13.42 4.54 -3.78
C ASN A 274 13.18 3.01 -3.74
N SER A 275 14.21 2.20 -4.02
CA SER A 275 14.15 0.74 -3.90
C SER A 275 14.73 0.21 -2.58
N ASN A 276 15.10 1.10 -1.66
CA ASN A 276 15.55 0.68 -0.33
C ASN A 276 14.36 0.15 0.50
N PRO A 277 14.61 -0.63 1.57
CA PRO A 277 13.57 -1.09 2.49
C PRO A 277 12.60 0.01 2.91
N LEU A 278 11.31 -0.31 2.88
CA LEU A 278 10.23 0.58 3.29
C LEU A 278 10.20 0.69 4.82
N CYS A 279 10.33 1.91 5.35
CA CYS A 279 10.02 2.19 6.75
C CYS A 279 8.52 2.34 6.97
N ALA A 280 7.85 3.19 6.19
CA ALA A 280 6.45 3.51 6.40
C ALA A 280 5.75 4.05 5.14
N VAL A 281 4.42 3.93 5.11
CA VAL A 281 3.55 4.55 4.10
C VAL A 281 2.70 5.63 4.77
N ILE A 282 2.64 6.78 4.13
CA ILE A 282 1.80 7.92 4.50
C ILE A 282 0.40 7.66 3.93
N SER A 283 -0.50 7.10 4.74
CA SER A 283 -1.81 6.60 4.27
C SER A 283 -2.94 7.63 4.27
N SER A 284 -2.89 8.63 5.13
CA SER A 284 -3.71 9.85 5.07
C SER A 284 -3.02 10.94 5.90
N TYR A 285 -2.68 12.06 5.28
CA TYR A 285 -1.96 13.15 5.90
C TYR A 285 -2.88 14.39 5.94
N PRO A 286 -3.73 14.52 6.98
CA PRO A 286 -4.49 15.73 7.17
C PRO A 286 -3.53 16.92 7.28
N ALA A 287 -3.84 18.02 6.60
CA ALA A 287 -3.02 19.22 6.57
C ALA A 287 -2.48 19.57 7.98
N TRP A 288 -1.16 19.81 8.08
CA TRP A 288 -0.43 20.23 9.30
C TRP A 288 -0.09 19.25 10.40
N GLU A 289 -0.30 17.95 10.23
CA GLU A 289 0.30 17.05 11.21
C GLU A 289 1.83 17.01 11.06
N VAL A 290 2.52 16.76 12.16
CA VAL A 290 3.92 16.32 12.13
C VAL A 290 3.89 14.84 12.48
N MET A 291 4.08 14.00 11.47
CA MET A 291 3.96 12.57 11.66
C MET A 291 5.33 11.96 11.91
N THR A 292 5.44 11.24 13.02
CA THR A 292 6.62 10.44 13.34
C THR A 292 6.35 8.97 13.02
N PHE A 293 7.11 8.45 12.09
CA PHE A 293 7.08 7.07 11.64
C PHE A 293 8.17 6.29 12.36
N GLN A 294 7.78 5.21 13.06
CA GLN A 294 8.74 4.33 13.71
C GLN A 294 9.34 3.39 12.66
N CYS A 295 10.66 3.42 12.54
CA CYS A 295 11.42 2.67 11.54
C CYS A 295 12.21 1.50 12.13
N SER A 296 12.03 1.19 13.42
CA SER A 296 12.55 -0.03 14.08
C SER A 296 14.07 -0.26 13.96
N GLY A 297 14.87 0.77 13.71
CA GLY A 297 16.31 0.60 13.51
C GLY A 297 16.64 0.00 12.14
N ILE A 298 16.08 0.53 11.05
CA ILE A 298 16.57 0.20 9.71
C ILE A 298 17.91 0.91 9.51
N GLU A 299 18.94 0.14 9.13
CA GLU A 299 20.25 0.70 8.81
C GLU A 299 20.26 1.32 7.40
N GLY A 300 20.65 2.59 7.28
CA GLY A 300 20.79 3.24 5.98
C GLY A 300 21.53 4.57 5.99
N ARG A 301 22.22 4.87 4.88
CA ARG A 301 22.84 6.16 4.59
C ARG A 301 21.89 7.13 3.90
N TYR A 302 20.94 6.61 3.13
CA TYR A 302 19.98 7.41 2.38
C TYR A 302 18.59 7.22 2.95
N VAL A 303 17.89 8.35 3.14
CA VAL A 303 16.46 8.37 3.46
C VAL A 303 15.75 9.02 2.28
N ASN A 304 14.77 8.29 1.73
CA ASN A 304 14.01 8.67 0.55
C ASN A 304 12.53 8.81 0.93
N VAL A 305 11.89 9.88 0.48
CA VAL A 305 10.44 10.02 0.45
C VAL A 305 10.01 9.97 -1.01
N PHE A 306 9.26 8.94 -1.37
CA PHE A 306 8.84 8.61 -2.73
C PHE A 306 7.32 8.67 -2.82
N LEU A 307 6.78 9.48 -3.72
CA LEU A 307 5.34 9.60 -3.87
C LEU A 307 4.93 8.98 -5.22
N PRO A 308 4.46 7.72 -5.24
CA PRO A 308 4.04 7.05 -6.46
C PRO A 308 2.76 7.68 -7.03
N GLY A 309 2.69 7.74 -8.36
CA GLY A 309 1.53 8.21 -9.11
C GLY A 309 1.85 9.26 -10.15
N CYS A 310 0.87 9.51 -11.02
CA CYS A 310 0.95 10.52 -12.09
C CYS A 310 0.43 11.88 -11.62
N ASN A 311 0.98 12.96 -12.18
CA ASN A 311 0.64 14.35 -11.84
C ASN A 311 0.76 14.70 -10.35
N LYS A 312 1.57 13.93 -9.62
CA LYS A 312 1.88 14.17 -8.22
C LYS A 312 2.93 15.27 -8.11
N HIS A 313 2.88 16.02 -7.02
CA HIS A 313 3.97 16.89 -6.62
C HIS A 313 4.25 16.64 -5.14
N LEU A 314 5.52 16.49 -4.79
CA LEU A 314 5.92 16.20 -3.43
C LEU A 314 6.33 17.51 -2.75
N SER A 315 5.69 17.81 -1.62
CA SER A 315 6.04 18.95 -0.77
C SER A 315 6.35 18.44 0.63
N LEU A 316 7.54 18.78 1.14
CA LEU A 316 7.99 18.40 2.47
C LEU A 316 8.55 19.64 3.15
N CYS A 317 7.99 20.00 4.30
CA CYS A 317 8.38 21.18 5.06
C CYS A 317 9.47 20.90 6.09
N GLU A 318 9.55 19.68 6.61
CA GLU A 318 10.71 19.22 7.37
C GLU A 318 10.74 17.69 7.39
N VAL A 319 11.93 17.10 7.35
CA VAL A 319 12.19 15.66 7.46
C VAL A 319 13.33 15.48 8.46
N GLU A 320 12.99 14.97 9.63
CA GLU A 320 13.92 14.72 10.72
C GLU A 320 14.21 13.23 10.81
N VAL A 321 15.48 12.87 10.89
CA VAL A 321 15.91 11.47 10.98
C VAL A 321 16.51 11.25 12.36
N ASN A 322 15.83 10.48 13.19
CA ASN A 322 16.26 10.18 14.56
C ASN A 322 16.94 8.81 14.59
N VAL A 323 18.02 8.72 15.35
CA VAL A 323 18.86 7.52 15.47
C VAL A 323 19.00 7.11 16.93
N GLY A 324 19.09 5.80 17.19
CA GLY A 324 19.30 5.27 18.53
C GLY A 324 20.77 5.28 18.93
N SER A 325 21.07 5.64 20.18
CA SER A 325 22.42 5.55 20.74
C SER A 325 22.85 4.07 20.82
N ARG A 326 23.96 3.71 20.16
CA ARG A 326 24.65 2.44 20.44
C ARG A 326 25.39 2.57 21.78
N PRO A 327 25.37 1.55 22.66
CA PRO A 327 26.43 1.41 23.65
C PRO A 327 27.72 1.09 22.92
N ASP A 328 28.80 1.73 23.35
CA ASP A 328 30.20 1.40 23.08
C ASP A 328 30.73 1.73 21.67
N MET A 329 31.49 2.82 21.62
CA MET A 329 32.93 2.80 21.32
C MET A 329 33.48 4.23 21.42
N GLU A 330 33.93 4.59 22.62
CA GLU A 330 35.12 5.42 22.75
C GLU A 330 36.30 4.63 22.18
N GLU A 331 36.90 5.06 21.07
CA GLU A 331 38.36 4.97 20.94
C GLU A 331 38.91 5.97 19.91
N HIS A 332 39.46 7.05 20.46
CA HIS A 332 40.79 7.58 20.19
C HIS A 332 41.23 7.84 18.74
N LEU A 333 41.28 9.14 18.43
CA LEU A 333 42.32 9.76 17.61
C LEU A 333 43.73 9.32 18.06
N SER A 334 44.56 8.78 17.17
CA SER A 334 45.96 9.24 16.99
C SER A 334 46.69 8.60 15.79
N SER A 335 47.33 9.46 15.02
CA SER A 335 48.62 9.35 14.30
C SER A 335 49.08 8.05 13.60
N ASP A 336 49.17 8.15 12.27
CA ASP A 336 50.42 8.07 11.49
C ASP A 336 51.23 6.76 11.47
N ARG A 337 51.18 6.02 10.34
CA ARG A 337 52.37 5.49 9.63
C ARG A 337 52.03 4.82 8.28
N ARG A 338 52.79 5.21 7.24
CA ARG A 338 52.90 4.58 5.91
C ARG A 338 53.80 3.33 5.98
N VAL A 339 53.45 2.25 5.28
CA VAL A 339 54.30 1.30 4.50
C VAL A 339 53.35 0.55 3.53
N GLN A 340 53.29 0.89 2.24
CA GLN A 340 53.92 0.20 1.08
C GLN A 340 53.55 -1.29 0.84
N ASP A 341 52.82 -1.50 -0.27
CA ASP A 341 52.86 -2.57 -1.29
C ASP A 341 53.34 -3.99 -0.94
N MET A 342 52.49 -5.00 -1.15
CA MET A 342 52.48 -5.84 -2.38
C MET A 342 51.54 -7.06 -2.27
N LYS A 343 50.67 -7.17 -3.28
CA LYS A 343 50.33 -8.35 -4.10
C LYS A 343 49.45 -9.51 -3.54
N ARG A 344 48.30 -9.58 -4.24
CA ARG A 344 47.84 -10.68 -5.12
C ARG A 344 46.95 -11.76 -4.50
N GLY A 345 45.66 -11.63 -4.81
CA GLY A 345 44.86 -12.68 -5.42
C GLY A 345 44.03 -13.55 -4.49
N GLN A 346 42.73 -13.27 -4.43
CA GLN A 346 41.73 -14.27 -4.79
C GLN A 346 40.37 -13.60 -5.02
N ASP A 347 39.84 -13.79 -6.22
CA ASP A 347 38.42 -13.59 -6.50
C ASP A 347 37.61 -14.45 -5.53
N ILE A 348 36.79 -13.81 -4.69
CA ILE A 348 35.66 -14.47 -4.04
C ILE A 348 34.41 -13.87 -4.63
N LEU A 349 33.84 -14.67 -5.52
CA LEU A 349 32.52 -14.53 -6.13
C LEU A 349 31.48 -14.07 -5.10
N CYS A 350 30.69 -13.07 -5.48
CA CYS A 350 29.37 -12.86 -4.89
C CYS A 350 28.55 -14.15 -5.06
N PRO A 351 27.77 -14.60 -4.06
CA PRO A 351 26.83 -15.69 -4.26
C PRO A 351 25.82 -15.29 -5.35
N ASP A 352 25.90 -15.98 -6.47
CA ASP A 352 24.80 -16.18 -7.40
C ASP A 352 24.01 -17.41 -6.93
N HIS A 353 22.72 -17.20 -6.64
CA HIS A 353 21.59 -17.99 -7.16
C HIS A 353 20.35 -17.90 -6.24
N THR A 354 19.28 -17.33 -6.82
CA THR A 354 17.89 -17.83 -6.75
C THR A 354 17.26 -18.10 -5.37
N THR A 355 16.68 -17.08 -4.74
CA THR A 355 15.45 -17.29 -3.95
C THR A 355 14.27 -17.10 -4.88
N ARG A 356 13.67 -18.21 -5.34
CA ARG A 356 12.42 -18.22 -6.10
C ARG A 356 11.29 -18.08 -5.09
N TYR A 357 10.59 -16.94 -5.08
CA TYR A 357 9.37 -16.77 -4.31
C TYR A 357 8.24 -17.48 -5.09
N GLU A 358 7.83 -18.66 -4.63
CA GLU A 358 6.70 -19.40 -5.19
C GLU A 358 5.44 -19.10 -4.37
N ASN A 359 4.29 -18.92 -5.02
CA ASN A 359 3.00 -18.86 -4.33
C ASN A 359 2.70 -20.23 -3.72
N ALA A 360 2.94 -20.37 -2.42
CA ALA A 360 2.78 -21.60 -1.66
C ALA A 360 1.30 -22.01 -1.50
N ALA A 361 0.35 -21.09 -1.76
CA ALA A 361 -1.07 -21.41 -1.74
C ALA A 361 -1.50 -22.21 -2.98
N THR A 362 -0.75 -22.11 -4.09
CA THR A 362 -1.03 -22.83 -5.34
C THR A 362 -0.98 -24.35 -5.11
N GLY A 363 -2.08 -25.04 -5.40
CA GLY A 363 -2.19 -26.48 -5.19
C GLY A 363 -2.40 -26.91 -3.73
N GLY A 364 -2.57 -25.94 -2.81
CA GLY A 364 -3.06 -26.19 -1.45
C GLY A 364 -4.54 -26.55 -1.42
N ILE A 365 -5.07 -26.85 -0.23
CA ILE A 365 -6.49 -27.13 -0.02
C ILE A 365 -7.10 -25.99 0.80
N ALA A 366 -8.05 -25.27 0.21
CA ALA A 366 -8.77 -24.21 0.91
C ALA A 366 -10.03 -24.74 1.59
N SER A 367 -10.42 -24.09 2.68
CA SER A 367 -11.66 -24.36 3.42
C SER A 367 -12.16 -23.07 4.07
N GLN A 368 -13.46 -22.96 4.31
CA GLN A 368 -14.06 -21.78 4.93
C GLN A 368 -15.16 -22.18 5.92
N SER A 369 -15.54 -21.26 6.80
CA SER A 369 -16.53 -21.48 7.86
C SER A 369 -17.89 -21.92 7.34
N SER A 370 -18.34 -21.34 6.23
CA SER A 370 -19.59 -21.68 5.54
C SER A 370 -19.52 -21.25 4.08
N GLN A 371 -20.41 -21.77 3.22
CA GLN A 371 -20.48 -21.39 1.81
C GLN A 371 -21.85 -20.82 1.48
N TRP A 372 -21.88 -19.63 0.85
CA TRP A 372 -23.13 -18.95 0.51
C TRP A 372 -23.93 -19.66 -0.58
N ASP A 373 -23.30 -19.92 -1.72
CA ASP A 373 -23.90 -20.60 -2.88
C ASP A 373 -22.86 -21.41 -3.66
N MET A 374 -23.24 -21.96 -4.81
CA MET A 374 -22.35 -22.81 -5.64
C MET A 374 -21.16 -22.07 -6.28
N PHE A 375 -21.15 -20.72 -6.30
CA PHE A 375 -20.08 -19.91 -6.89
C PHE A 375 -19.06 -19.43 -5.85
N GLY A 376 -19.36 -19.59 -4.56
CA GLY A 376 -18.54 -19.11 -3.44
C GLY A 376 -17.62 -20.15 -2.80
N ASP A 377 -17.12 -21.14 -3.55
CA ASP A 377 -16.25 -22.20 -3.02
C ASP A 377 -14.94 -21.63 -2.45
N ALA A 378 -14.41 -22.24 -1.39
CA ALA A 378 -13.19 -21.76 -0.75
C ALA A 378 -11.97 -21.82 -1.69
N ASN A 379 -11.91 -22.81 -2.59
CA ASN A 379 -10.76 -23.00 -3.49
C ASN A 379 -10.69 -21.93 -4.59
N ASN A 380 -11.78 -21.19 -4.82
CA ASN A 380 -11.81 -20.06 -5.75
C ASN A 380 -10.89 -18.90 -5.33
N ALA A 381 -10.38 -18.92 -4.09
CA ALA A 381 -9.42 -17.92 -3.63
C ALA A 381 -7.95 -18.36 -3.82
N ILE A 382 -7.69 -19.54 -4.40
CA ILE A 382 -6.35 -20.05 -4.71
C ILE A 382 -6.33 -20.71 -6.10
N ASP A 383 -7.24 -20.28 -6.98
CA ASP A 383 -7.45 -20.88 -8.30
C ASP A 383 -6.61 -20.22 -9.40
N LEU A 384 -5.76 -19.24 -9.02
CA LEU A 384 -4.94 -18.42 -9.92
C LEU A 384 -5.76 -17.54 -10.87
N SER A 385 -6.95 -17.11 -10.45
CA SER A 385 -7.78 -16.16 -11.19
C SER A 385 -8.23 -15.00 -10.30
N TRP A 386 -7.63 -13.84 -10.55
CA TRP A 386 -7.94 -12.57 -9.87
C TRP A 386 -9.27 -11.94 -10.30
N THR A 387 -10.19 -12.73 -10.86
CA THR A 387 -11.47 -12.23 -11.36
C THR A 387 -12.31 -11.72 -10.20
N ASN A 388 -12.36 -10.41 -10.04
CA ASN A 388 -12.99 -9.76 -8.89
C ASN A 388 -14.52 -9.59 -8.98
N ARG A 389 -15.19 -10.14 -10.00
CA ARG A 389 -16.65 -10.15 -10.10
C ARG A 389 -17.20 -11.47 -9.58
N TYR A 390 -18.00 -11.43 -8.51
CA TYR A 390 -18.48 -12.65 -7.84
C TYR A 390 -19.16 -13.67 -8.79
N LEU A 391 -20.03 -13.21 -9.68
CA LEU A 391 -20.78 -14.08 -10.60
C LEU A 391 -19.91 -14.76 -11.68
N LYS A 392 -18.60 -14.43 -11.76
CA LYS A 392 -17.65 -15.14 -12.63
C LYS A 392 -17.09 -16.40 -11.98
N GLY A 393 -17.39 -16.67 -10.70
CA GLY A 393 -17.08 -17.94 -10.04
C GLY A 393 -15.64 -18.09 -9.54
N SER A 394 -14.86 -17.01 -9.46
CA SER A 394 -13.47 -16.96 -8.95
C SER A 394 -13.36 -16.14 -7.66
N CYS A 395 -14.40 -16.16 -6.82
CA CYS A 395 -14.28 -15.61 -5.48
C CYS A 395 -14.91 -16.59 -4.49
N SER A 396 -14.26 -16.79 -3.34
CA SER A 396 -14.86 -17.47 -2.19
C SER A 396 -15.91 -16.59 -1.53
N HIS A 397 -16.93 -17.17 -0.90
CA HIS A 397 -17.96 -16.38 -0.20
C HIS A 397 -18.65 -17.16 0.92
N THR A 398 -18.56 -16.65 2.15
CA THR A 398 -19.24 -17.23 3.31
C THR A 398 -20.70 -16.77 3.42
N LYS A 399 -21.50 -17.49 4.20
CA LYS A 399 -22.81 -16.98 4.64
C LYS A 399 -22.61 -15.82 5.62
N ALA A 400 -23.70 -15.10 5.91
CA ALA A 400 -23.73 -14.16 7.02
C ALA A 400 -23.61 -14.93 8.34
N GLU A 401 -22.52 -14.73 9.08
CA GLU A 401 -22.29 -15.42 10.35
C GLU A 401 -21.43 -14.60 11.32
N VAL A 402 -21.19 -15.14 12.50
CA VAL A 402 -20.29 -14.53 13.49
C VAL A 402 -18.88 -15.03 13.22
N ASP A 403 -17.93 -14.10 13.11
CA ASP A 403 -16.51 -14.37 12.92
C ASP A 403 -16.19 -15.35 11.75
N PRO A 404 -16.70 -15.09 10.50
CA PRO A 404 -16.40 -15.94 9.35
C PRO A 404 -14.91 -16.01 9.06
N TRP A 405 -14.46 -17.18 8.60
CA TRP A 405 -13.05 -17.43 8.32
C TRP A 405 -12.84 -18.24 7.05
N TRP A 406 -11.69 -18.01 6.42
CA TRP A 406 -11.15 -18.79 5.31
C TRP A 406 -9.75 -19.28 5.67
N ARG A 407 -9.36 -20.48 5.23
CA ARG A 407 -8.05 -21.07 5.50
C ARG A 407 -7.53 -21.85 4.31
N VAL A 408 -6.24 -21.74 4.03
CA VAL A 408 -5.51 -22.65 3.15
C VAL A 408 -4.54 -23.54 3.93
N ASP A 409 -4.52 -24.83 3.62
CA ASP A 409 -3.50 -25.79 4.03
C ASP A 409 -2.39 -25.86 2.97
N LEU A 410 -1.20 -25.38 3.31
CA LEU A 410 -0.02 -25.36 2.44
C LEU A 410 0.68 -26.74 2.33
N SER A 411 0.06 -27.81 2.84
CA SER A 411 0.56 -29.19 2.93
C SER A 411 1.73 -29.41 3.90
N LYS A 412 2.63 -28.44 4.06
CA LYS A 412 3.76 -28.47 5.00
C LYS A 412 3.97 -27.09 5.64
N THR A 413 4.78 -27.02 6.69
CA THR A 413 5.14 -25.74 7.31
C THR A 413 6.04 -24.94 6.38
N HIS A 414 5.64 -23.70 6.10
CA HIS A 414 6.35 -22.75 5.27
C HIS A 414 6.74 -21.52 6.07
N ASN A 415 7.84 -20.87 5.71
CA ASN A 415 8.21 -19.58 6.27
C ASN A 415 7.54 -18.46 5.44
N VAL A 416 6.35 -18.02 5.86
CA VAL A 416 5.51 -17.08 5.10
C VAL A 416 6.05 -15.67 5.22
N THR A 417 6.47 -15.09 4.10
CA THR A 417 7.03 -13.73 4.03
C THR A 417 5.95 -12.71 3.80
N ASP A 418 5.02 -12.97 2.87
CA ASP A 418 4.01 -12.03 2.41
C ASP A 418 2.72 -12.76 2.01
N VAL A 419 1.58 -12.12 2.24
CA VAL A 419 0.26 -12.61 1.80
C VAL A 419 -0.42 -11.53 0.97
N THR A 420 -0.73 -11.81 -0.30
CA THR A 420 -1.47 -10.92 -1.18
C THR A 420 -2.94 -11.33 -1.25
N ILE A 421 -3.86 -10.38 -1.09
CA ILE A 421 -5.30 -10.63 -1.13
C ILE A 421 -5.96 -9.74 -2.16
N THR A 422 -6.74 -10.35 -3.06
CA THR A 422 -7.59 -9.69 -4.06
C THR A 422 -9.00 -9.57 -3.54
N ASN A 423 -9.50 -8.34 -3.46
CA ASN A 423 -10.83 -8.05 -2.98
C ASN A 423 -11.88 -8.10 -4.10
N ARG A 424 -13.15 -8.26 -3.71
CA ARG A 424 -14.29 -8.17 -4.62
C ARG A 424 -14.38 -6.77 -5.25
N GLY A 425 -14.74 -6.73 -6.54
CA GLY A 425 -14.75 -5.53 -7.37
C GLY A 425 -16.12 -5.10 -7.89
N ASP A 426 -17.10 -6.00 -7.99
CA ASP A 426 -18.45 -5.68 -8.49
C ASP A 426 -19.34 -4.95 -7.47
N CYS A 427 -19.13 -5.19 -6.17
CA CYS A 427 -19.76 -4.45 -5.08
C CYS A 427 -19.05 -4.74 -3.76
N CYS A 428 -19.46 -4.04 -2.70
CA CYS A 428 -19.34 -4.56 -1.33
C CYS A 428 -17.89 -4.76 -0.85
N SER A 429 -16.95 -4.02 -1.44
CA SER A 429 -15.51 -4.11 -1.17
C SER A 429 -15.14 -3.69 0.25
N ASP A 430 -15.97 -2.88 0.90
CA ASP A 430 -15.84 -2.45 2.29
C ASP A 430 -15.93 -3.61 3.30
N ARG A 431 -16.55 -4.74 2.95
CA ARG A 431 -16.80 -5.87 3.86
C ARG A 431 -15.53 -6.51 4.44
N ILE A 432 -14.42 -6.49 3.70
CA ILE A 432 -13.15 -7.08 4.15
C ILE A 432 -12.44 -6.23 5.22
N SER A 433 -12.90 -5.00 5.45
CA SER A 433 -12.27 -4.07 6.40
C SER A 433 -12.29 -4.64 7.82
N GLY A 434 -11.13 -4.68 8.45
CA GLY A 434 -10.92 -5.23 9.78
C GLY A 434 -10.61 -6.73 9.82
N ALA A 435 -10.49 -7.41 8.67
CA ALA A 435 -10.04 -8.80 8.64
C ALA A 435 -8.61 -8.98 9.16
N GLU A 436 -8.31 -10.14 9.71
CA GLU A 436 -7.06 -10.51 10.36
C GLU A 436 -6.45 -11.72 9.63
N ILE A 437 -5.15 -11.65 9.31
CA ILE A 437 -4.37 -12.74 8.70
C ILE A 437 -3.58 -13.43 9.81
N HIS A 438 -3.78 -14.73 10.00
CA HIS A 438 -3.08 -15.55 11.00
C HIS A 438 -2.28 -16.66 10.31
N VAL A 439 -1.07 -16.93 10.80
CA VAL A 439 -0.17 -17.94 10.22
C VAL A 439 0.38 -18.84 11.32
N GLY A 440 0.27 -20.16 11.17
CA GLY A 440 0.84 -21.11 12.12
C GLY A 440 0.52 -22.58 11.81
N ASP A 441 0.91 -23.47 12.72
CA ASP A 441 0.73 -24.93 12.56
C ASP A 441 -0.45 -25.49 13.37
N SER A 442 -1.10 -24.68 14.23
CA SER A 442 -2.20 -25.15 15.06
C SER A 442 -3.53 -25.08 14.31
N LEU A 443 -4.38 -26.10 14.52
CA LEU A 443 -5.79 -26.09 14.10
C LEU A 443 -6.74 -25.76 15.25
N PHE A 444 -6.23 -25.41 16.44
CA PHE A 444 -7.07 -24.93 17.53
C PHE A 444 -7.89 -23.72 17.07
N ASN A 445 -9.19 -23.71 17.36
CA ASN A 445 -10.15 -22.73 16.84
C ASN A 445 -10.04 -22.57 15.30
N ASN A 446 -9.98 -23.69 14.56
CA ASN A 446 -9.79 -23.73 13.10
C ASN A 446 -8.50 -23.05 12.59
N GLY A 447 -7.54 -22.75 13.46
CA GLY A 447 -6.32 -22.00 13.12
C GLY A 447 -6.44 -20.49 13.29
N ASN A 448 -7.62 -19.99 13.69
CA ASN A 448 -7.87 -18.56 13.93
C ASN A 448 -7.14 -18.03 15.19
N SER A 449 -6.54 -18.93 15.99
CA SER A 449 -5.73 -18.56 17.17
C SER A 449 -4.23 -18.61 16.91
N ASN A 450 -3.80 -18.87 15.66
CA ASN A 450 -2.39 -18.77 15.28
C ASN A 450 -1.90 -17.30 15.38
N PRO A 451 -0.58 -17.06 15.47
CA PRO A 451 -0.01 -15.72 15.48
C PRO A 451 -0.57 -14.82 14.37
N LEU A 452 -0.91 -13.58 14.72
CA LEU A 452 -1.38 -12.57 13.80
C LEU A 452 -0.21 -12.09 12.91
N CYS A 453 -0.35 -12.26 11.59
CA CYS A 453 0.54 -11.67 10.59
C CYS A 453 0.19 -10.20 10.36
N ALA A 454 -1.05 -9.89 9.98
CA ALA A 454 -1.45 -8.53 9.63
C ALA A 454 -2.94 -8.30 9.82
N ARG A 455 -3.33 -7.03 10.01
CA ARG A 455 -4.73 -6.58 9.94
C ARG A 455 -4.97 -5.89 8.62
N ILE A 456 -6.10 -6.17 7.98
CA ILE A 456 -6.51 -5.59 6.72
C ILE A 456 -7.37 -4.36 7.03
N PRO A 457 -6.85 -3.12 6.92
CA PRO A 457 -7.64 -1.93 7.22
C PRO A 457 -8.74 -1.73 6.17
N TYR A 458 -8.39 -1.89 4.90
CA TYR A 458 -9.26 -1.78 3.73
C TYR A 458 -8.52 -2.30 2.49
N ILE A 459 -9.23 -2.83 1.51
CA ILE A 459 -8.71 -3.10 0.15
C ILE A 459 -9.72 -2.49 -0.84
N PRO A 460 -9.33 -1.57 -1.73
CA PRO A 460 -10.26 -1.00 -2.71
C PRO A 460 -10.91 -2.06 -3.59
N ALA A 461 -12.08 -1.72 -4.16
CA ALA A 461 -12.84 -2.63 -5.00
C ALA A 461 -11.97 -3.21 -6.13
N GLY A 462 -11.89 -4.54 -6.18
CA GLY A 462 -11.18 -5.28 -7.23
C GLY A 462 -9.66 -5.19 -7.21
N GLN A 463 -9.07 -4.53 -6.21
CA GLN A 463 -7.62 -4.44 -6.06
C GLN A 463 -7.05 -5.60 -5.25
N SER A 464 -5.76 -5.87 -5.49
CA SER A 464 -4.94 -6.77 -4.69
C SER A 464 -4.03 -5.95 -3.77
N ARG A 465 -3.86 -6.40 -2.52
CA ARG A 465 -2.91 -5.80 -1.56
C ARG A 465 -2.05 -6.87 -0.91
N THR A 466 -0.76 -6.60 -0.80
CA THR A 466 0.22 -7.48 -0.17
C THR A 466 0.49 -7.04 1.27
N PHE A 467 0.48 -8.00 2.19
CA PHE A 467 0.68 -7.81 3.62
C PHE A 467 1.93 -8.57 4.05
N PRO A 468 2.98 -7.89 4.55
CA PRO A 468 4.20 -8.54 4.99
C PRO A 468 3.96 -9.26 6.33
N CYS A 469 4.24 -10.56 6.37
CA CYS A 469 4.17 -11.40 7.57
C CYS A 469 5.51 -11.52 8.29
N GLY A 470 6.62 -11.05 7.71
CA GLY A 470 7.92 -11.02 8.39
C GLY A 470 8.57 -12.39 8.61
N GLY A 471 8.12 -13.44 7.91
CA GLY A 471 8.67 -14.79 8.05
C GLY A 471 8.04 -15.57 9.21
N ILE A 472 6.71 -15.57 9.33
CA ILE A 472 6.03 -16.43 10.31
C ILE A 472 5.99 -17.85 9.75
N SER A 473 6.53 -18.80 10.52
CA SER A 473 6.45 -20.22 10.20
C SER A 473 5.04 -20.77 10.44
N GLY A 474 4.43 -21.35 9.41
CA GLY A 474 3.14 -22.02 9.53
C GLY A 474 2.76 -22.86 8.31
N ARG A 475 2.02 -23.93 8.56
CA ARG A 475 1.34 -24.75 7.55
C ARG A 475 0.00 -24.16 7.12
N TYR A 476 -0.67 -23.44 8.03
CA TYR A 476 -2.00 -22.88 7.80
C TYR A 476 -1.92 -21.36 7.73
N VAL A 477 -2.57 -20.79 6.71
CA VAL A 477 -2.84 -19.35 6.62
C VAL A 477 -4.36 -19.17 6.74
N ASN A 478 -4.77 -18.43 7.76
CA ASN A 478 -6.17 -18.15 8.09
C ASN A 478 -6.45 -16.66 7.86
N ILE A 479 -7.60 -16.35 7.26
CA ILE A 479 -8.16 -15.00 7.18
C ILE A 479 -9.46 -15.01 7.99
N LEU A 480 -9.47 -14.28 9.10
CA LEU A 480 -10.59 -14.17 10.04
C LEU A 480 -11.20 -12.78 9.94
N LEU A 481 -12.51 -12.66 9.82
CA LEU A 481 -13.19 -11.36 9.86
C LEU A 481 -14.06 -11.25 11.12
N PRO A 482 -13.55 -10.62 12.21
CA PRO A 482 -14.27 -10.56 13.47
C PRO A 482 -15.51 -9.66 13.41
N GLY A 483 -16.57 -10.07 14.11
CA GLY A 483 -17.82 -9.35 14.25
C GLY A 483 -19.06 -10.20 14.00
N LYS A 484 -20.23 -9.63 14.30
CA LYS A 484 -21.53 -10.27 14.05
C LYS A 484 -22.02 -9.94 12.64
N GLU A 485 -22.68 -10.92 12.01
CA GLU A 485 -23.32 -10.79 10.68
C GLU A 485 -22.34 -10.32 9.58
N LYS A 486 -21.14 -10.92 9.56
CA LYS A 486 -20.10 -10.62 8.58
C LYS A 486 -20.18 -11.59 7.40
N TYR A 487 -19.67 -11.14 6.25
CA TYR A 487 -19.48 -11.92 5.04
C TYR A 487 -18.01 -11.81 4.64
N LEU A 488 -17.33 -12.95 4.51
CA LEU A 488 -15.96 -12.97 4.01
C LEU A 488 -15.97 -13.37 2.53
N THR A 489 -15.38 -12.52 1.69
CA THR A 489 -15.23 -12.75 0.25
C THR A 489 -13.80 -12.46 -0.15
N LEU A 490 -13.14 -13.44 -0.75
CA LEU A 490 -11.75 -13.36 -1.20
C LEU A 490 -11.70 -13.85 -2.63
N CYS A 491 -11.23 -13.00 -3.55
CA CYS A 491 -11.16 -13.34 -4.97
C CYS A 491 -9.80 -13.89 -5.39
N GLU A 492 -8.75 -13.70 -4.59
CA GLU A 492 -7.51 -14.46 -4.69
C GLU A 492 -6.67 -14.24 -3.42
N VAL A 493 -5.94 -15.26 -2.98
CA VAL A 493 -5.03 -15.25 -1.84
C VAL A 493 -3.72 -15.91 -2.26
N GLU A 494 -2.68 -15.11 -2.40
CA GLU A 494 -1.34 -15.59 -2.74
C GLU A 494 -0.46 -15.56 -1.50
N VAL A 495 0.21 -16.68 -1.21
CA VAL A 495 1.09 -16.82 -0.04
C VAL A 495 2.52 -16.96 -0.52
N GLN A 496 3.33 -15.91 -0.36
CA GLN A 496 4.76 -15.98 -0.64
C GLN A 496 5.48 -16.58 0.56
N ALA A 497 6.28 -17.62 0.33
CA ALA A 497 7.06 -18.26 1.36
C ALA A 497 8.50 -18.53 0.92
N SER A 498 9.44 -18.39 1.87
CA SER A 498 10.82 -18.81 1.66
C SER A 498 10.97 -20.30 2.02
N THR A 499 11.53 -21.08 1.10
CA THR A 499 11.86 -22.49 1.33
C THR A 499 13.19 -22.60 2.07
N PHE A 500 13.19 -22.33 3.38
CA PHE A 500 14.34 -22.69 4.21
C PHE A 500 14.34 -24.21 4.45
N GLN A 501 15.17 -24.96 3.72
CA GLN A 501 15.59 -26.28 4.19
C GLN A 501 16.64 -26.08 5.27
N ALA A 502 16.29 -26.36 6.52
CA ALA A 502 17.27 -26.53 7.59
C ALA A 502 18.25 -27.65 7.17
N GLY A 503 19.47 -27.27 6.83
CA GLY A 503 20.53 -28.20 6.51
C GLY A 503 20.71 -29.21 7.64
N LEU A 504 20.56 -30.49 7.32
CA LEU A 504 21.03 -31.56 8.18
C LEU A 504 22.54 -31.39 8.40
N PRO A 505 23.05 -31.53 9.64
CA PRO A 505 24.48 -31.41 9.89
C PRO A 505 25.24 -32.54 9.20
N SER A 506 26.14 -32.16 8.29
CA SER A 506 27.18 -33.03 7.75
C SER A 506 28.12 -33.43 8.88
N THR A 507 28.00 -34.65 9.36
CA THR A 507 29.08 -35.31 10.11
C THR A 507 29.87 -36.18 9.12
N ALA A 508 30.99 -35.66 8.64
CA ALA A 508 32.04 -36.49 8.05
C ALA A 508 32.99 -36.96 9.17
N PRO A 509 33.36 -38.25 9.22
CA PRO A 509 34.61 -38.65 9.85
C PRO A 509 35.71 -38.71 8.80
N GLU A 510 36.82 -38.02 9.07
CA GLU A 510 38.08 -38.21 8.37
C GLU A 510 38.62 -39.62 8.57
N THR A 511 39.17 -40.17 7.49
CA THR A 511 40.51 -40.81 7.35
C THR A 511 40.41 -41.83 6.22
N ALA A 512 41.37 -42.07 5.34
CA ALA A 512 42.55 -41.38 4.86
C ALA A 512 43.05 -42.24 3.67
N VAL A 513 43.90 -41.63 2.83
CA VAL A 513 44.98 -42.28 2.05
C VAL A 513 44.70 -42.73 0.59
N THR A 514 45.52 -42.11 -0.30
CA THR A 514 46.05 -42.52 -1.62
C THR A 514 45.19 -42.40 -2.90
N ALA A 515 45.41 -41.29 -3.62
CA ALA A 515 46.00 -41.14 -4.97
C ALA A 515 46.19 -42.38 -5.89
N PRO A 516 46.38 -42.23 -7.23
CA PRO A 516 46.04 -41.12 -8.14
C PRO A 516 45.50 -41.56 -9.54
N ASN A 517 45.20 -40.54 -10.35
CA ASN A 517 45.35 -40.46 -11.83
C ASN A 517 44.39 -41.18 -12.80
N LEU A 518 43.76 -40.31 -13.58
CA LEU A 518 43.65 -40.29 -15.05
C LEU A 518 42.75 -41.29 -15.78
N ASN A 519 41.87 -40.68 -16.59
CA ASN A 519 41.39 -41.06 -17.92
C ASN A 519 40.81 -42.46 -18.11
N LEU A 520 39.51 -42.51 -18.36
CA LEU A 520 38.86 -43.66 -18.98
C LEU A 520 38.28 -43.26 -20.33
N ALA A 521 39.07 -43.59 -21.36
CA ALA A 521 38.58 -43.86 -22.69
C ALA A 521 38.49 -45.39 -22.84
N TRP A 522 37.28 -45.84 -23.23
CA TRP A 522 36.96 -47.10 -23.91
C TRP A 522 36.86 -48.43 -23.13
N LEU A 523 35.65 -48.99 -23.24
CA LEU A 523 35.33 -50.35 -23.72
C LEU A 523 35.57 -51.59 -22.81
N TRP A 524 34.45 -52.32 -22.67
CA TRP A 524 34.26 -53.77 -22.91
C TRP A 524 34.08 -54.72 -21.72
N ASP A 525 32.83 -55.21 -21.67
CA ASP A 525 32.43 -56.61 -21.59
C ASP A 525 32.45 -57.36 -20.26
N LEU A 526 31.24 -57.66 -19.80
CA LEU A 526 30.88 -58.96 -19.25
C LEU A 526 29.72 -59.51 -20.12
N LEU A 527 30.05 -60.14 -21.25
CA LEU A 527 30.05 -61.58 -21.51
C LEU A 527 28.68 -62.29 -21.35
N ILE A 528 28.03 -62.63 -22.49
CA ILE A 528 27.96 -63.97 -23.11
C ILE A 528 26.95 -64.93 -22.44
N SER A 529 25.93 -65.38 -23.20
CA SER A 529 25.90 -66.75 -23.77
C SER A 529 24.59 -67.10 -24.50
N LEU A 530 24.71 -67.29 -25.84
CA LEU A 530 24.21 -68.42 -26.68
C LEU A 530 22.70 -68.78 -26.64
N ARG A 531 21.99 -69.09 -27.74
CA ARG A 531 22.35 -69.86 -28.96
C ARG A 531 21.19 -69.77 -30.01
N ARG A 532 21.57 -69.85 -31.30
CA ARG A 532 20.80 -69.97 -32.58
C ARG A 532 19.93 -71.26 -32.66
N PRO A 533 19.26 -71.68 -33.78
CA PRO A 533 19.18 -71.17 -35.20
C PRO A 533 17.73 -71.14 -35.82
N ALA A 534 17.38 -70.30 -36.82
CA ALA A 534 17.56 -70.32 -38.31
C ALA A 534 16.58 -71.20 -39.16
N ILE A 535 16.26 -70.70 -40.38
CA ILE A 535 15.75 -71.39 -41.63
C ILE A 535 14.20 -71.40 -41.81
N ARG A 536 13.49 -71.16 -42.95
CA ARG A 536 13.66 -71.01 -44.44
C ARG A 536 12.38 -70.29 -45.02
N LYS A 537 12.44 -69.46 -46.08
CA LYS A 537 12.01 -69.64 -47.52
C LYS A 537 10.59 -70.24 -47.75
N GLU A 538 9.77 -69.88 -48.74
CA GLU A 538 9.98 -69.45 -50.14
C GLU A 538 8.61 -69.01 -50.78
N GLU A 539 8.65 -68.14 -51.81
CA GLU A 539 7.91 -68.11 -53.12
C GLU A 539 6.46 -68.65 -53.26
N THR A 540 5.54 -68.28 -54.16
CA THR A 540 5.26 -67.30 -55.25
C THR A 540 3.79 -67.52 -55.69
N TYR A 541 3.25 -66.65 -56.55
CA TYR A 541 2.35 -66.94 -57.70
C TYR A 541 0.99 -66.19 -57.78
N ASN A 542 0.75 -65.62 -58.98
CA ASN A 542 -0.37 -64.78 -59.46
C ASN A 542 -1.60 -65.60 -59.92
N GLN A 543 -2.80 -64.98 -59.99
CA GLN A 543 -3.54 -64.64 -61.25
C GLN A 543 -5.03 -64.25 -61.05
N ASN A 544 -5.36 -63.05 -61.59
CA ASN A 544 -6.49 -62.65 -62.45
C ASN A 544 -7.96 -62.53 -61.97
N ASN A 545 -8.52 -61.31 -62.04
CA ASN A 545 -9.54 -60.78 -63.00
C ASN A 545 -10.07 -59.42 -62.48
N THR A 546 -9.90 -58.28 -63.16
CA THR A 546 -10.80 -57.59 -64.15
C THR A 546 -12.23 -57.40 -63.61
N ASP A 547 -12.80 -56.19 -63.47
CA ASP A 547 -13.02 -55.14 -64.49
C ASP A 547 -13.03 -53.69 -63.95
N GLU A 548 -12.92 -52.76 -64.92
CA GLU A 548 -13.07 -51.28 -65.03
C GLU A 548 -13.93 -50.55 -63.95
N GLU A 549 -13.62 -49.33 -63.52
CA GLU A 549 -13.61 -48.05 -64.29
C GLU A 549 -12.49 -47.07 -63.87
N THR A 550 -12.12 -46.19 -64.80
CA THR A 550 -10.97 -45.25 -64.79
C THR A 550 -11.39 -43.78 -64.80
N PHE A 551 -10.37 -42.92 -64.65
CA PHE A 551 -10.25 -41.45 -64.84
C PHE A 551 -10.28 -40.62 -63.55
N ASP A 552 -9.31 -39.76 -63.21
CA ASP A 552 -7.97 -39.50 -63.76
C ASP A 552 -7.25 -38.60 -62.72
N HIS A 553 -6.01 -38.90 -62.34
CA HIS A 553 -5.14 -37.95 -61.64
C HIS A 553 -3.70 -38.19 -62.07
N GLU A 554 -3.23 -37.37 -63.01
CA GLU A 554 -1.87 -37.40 -63.51
C GLU A 554 -0.94 -36.48 -62.70
N LYS A 555 0.24 -37.04 -62.42
CA LYS A 555 1.36 -36.50 -61.65
C LYS A 555 1.93 -35.20 -62.23
N ILE A 556 2.36 -34.30 -61.34
CA ILE A 556 3.52 -33.43 -61.59
C ILE A 556 4.46 -33.44 -60.37
N SER A 557 5.75 -33.35 -60.71
CA SER A 557 7.00 -33.42 -59.97
C SER A 557 7.10 -32.66 -58.65
N PHE A 558 7.87 -33.26 -57.73
CA PHE A 558 8.42 -32.64 -56.52
C PHE A 558 9.35 -31.48 -56.90
N GLU A 559 8.88 -30.26 -56.68
CA GLU A 559 9.67 -29.05 -56.73
C GLU A 559 9.36 -28.22 -55.48
N SER A 560 10.42 -27.71 -54.86
CA SER A 560 10.42 -26.93 -53.62
C SER A 560 9.32 -25.86 -53.62
N GLN A 561 8.29 -26.06 -52.78
CA GLN A 561 7.30 -25.02 -52.50
C GLN A 561 7.58 -24.38 -51.14
N ARG A 562 7.64 -23.05 -51.22
CA ARG A 562 7.85 -22.07 -50.15
C ARG A 562 6.83 -22.27 -49.02
N PRO A 563 7.12 -21.78 -47.80
CA PRO A 563 6.13 -21.76 -46.74
C PRO A 563 4.89 -21.03 -47.24
N VAL A 564 3.75 -21.67 -47.03
CA VAL A 564 2.42 -21.08 -47.18
C VAL A 564 2.42 -19.74 -46.46
N ASP A 565 2.08 -18.67 -47.18
CA ASP A 565 1.82 -17.35 -46.58
C ASP A 565 0.68 -17.53 -45.57
N THR A 566 1.04 -17.73 -44.30
CA THR A 566 0.12 -17.63 -43.18
C THR A 566 -0.28 -16.16 -43.11
N VAL A 567 -1.52 -15.84 -43.50
CA VAL A 567 -2.09 -14.52 -43.24
C VAL A 567 -1.97 -14.30 -41.73
N PRO A 568 -1.26 -13.25 -41.28
CA PRO A 568 -1.06 -13.04 -39.85
C PRO A 568 -2.43 -12.86 -39.20
N GLU A 569 -2.67 -13.60 -38.13
CA GLU A 569 -3.94 -13.59 -37.41
C GLU A 569 -4.07 -12.27 -36.63
N ASN A 570 -5.21 -11.59 -36.76
CA ASN A 570 -5.48 -10.37 -36.00
C ASN A 570 -5.77 -10.73 -34.54
N LEU A 571 -4.82 -10.46 -33.65
CA LEU A 571 -4.79 -10.84 -32.24
C LEU A 571 -5.89 -10.17 -31.40
N VAL A 572 -6.55 -9.12 -31.89
CA VAL A 572 -7.68 -8.49 -31.17
C VAL A 572 -8.99 -9.28 -31.29
N SER A 573 -9.01 -10.33 -32.10
CA SER A 573 -10.20 -11.13 -32.38
C SER A 573 -10.64 -11.93 -31.15
N GLY A 574 -11.45 -11.33 -30.28
CA GLY A 574 -11.85 -11.91 -29.00
C GLY A 574 -11.19 -11.28 -27.77
N GLY A 575 -10.40 -10.21 -27.97
CA GLY A 575 -9.88 -9.38 -26.89
C GLY A 575 -10.97 -8.59 -26.16
N ILE A 576 -10.61 -7.93 -25.05
CA ILE A 576 -11.55 -7.08 -24.30
C ILE A 576 -11.20 -5.61 -24.53
N GLU A 577 -12.09 -4.87 -25.18
CA GLU A 577 -11.88 -3.47 -25.52
C GLU A 577 -12.56 -2.53 -24.53
N VAL A 578 -11.83 -1.48 -24.14
CA VAL A 578 -12.33 -0.40 -23.30
C VAL A 578 -11.77 0.94 -23.74
N HIS A 579 -12.51 2.00 -23.52
CA HIS A 579 -12.06 3.38 -23.73
C HIS A 579 -12.45 4.25 -22.54
N SER A 580 -11.85 5.43 -22.45
CA SER A 580 -12.03 6.36 -21.33
C SER A 580 -13.47 6.82 -21.11
N SER A 581 -14.21 7.05 -22.20
CA SER A 581 -15.60 7.49 -22.18
C SER A 581 -16.28 7.15 -23.51
N GLN A 582 -17.61 7.20 -23.56
CA GLN A 582 -18.39 6.91 -24.77
C GLN A 582 -19.24 8.12 -25.16
N TYR A 583 -19.03 8.66 -26.37
CA TYR A 583 -19.70 9.88 -26.84
C TYR A 583 -21.21 9.73 -27.03
N ASP A 584 -21.65 8.61 -27.60
CA ASP A 584 -23.06 8.27 -27.80
C ASP A 584 -23.23 6.75 -27.95
N ASN A 585 -24.46 6.29 -28.15
CA ASN A 585 -24.78 4.87 -28.30
C ASN A 585 -24.14 4.18 -29.52
N HIS A 586 -23.56 4.93 -30.48
CA HIS A 586 -22.87 4.41 -31.67
C HIS A 586 -21.35 4.39 -31.52
N GLY A 587 -20.80 4.99 -30.46
CA GLY A 587 -19.35 5.16 -30.26
C GLY A 587 -18.68 4.10 -29.39
N ALA A 588 -19.23 2.90 -29.24
CA ALA A 588 -18.72 1.88 -28.31
C ALA A 588 -17.25 1.46 -28.60
N ALA A 589 -16.47 1.13 -27.57
CA ALA A 589 -15.07 0.72 -27.70
C ALA A 589 -14.87 -0.49 -28.64
N SER A 590 -15.79 -1.45 -28.60
CA SER A 590 -15.77 -2.67 -29.44
C SER A 590 -15.92 -2.39 -30.94
N ASN A 591 -16.42 -1.21 -31.32
CA ASN A 591 -16.54 -0.83 -32.73
C ASN A 591 -15.19 -0.55 -33.38
N ALA A 592 -14.11 -0.44 -32.60
CA ALA A 592 -12.76 -0.36 -33.13
C ALA A 592 -12.16 -1.75 -33.47
N THR A 593 -12.82 -2.86 -33.17
CA THR A 593 -12.31 -4.22 -33.38
C THR A 593 -13.35 -5.14 -34.02
N ASP A 594 -14.43 -4.56 -34.56
CA ASP A 594 -15.57 -5.30 -35.11
C ASP A 594 -15.34 -5.84 -36.53
N ARG A 595 -14.09 -5.74 -37.03
CA ARG A 595 -13.62 -6.17 -38.35
C ARG A 595 -14.27 -5.42 -39.50
N LYS A 596 -14.71 -4.18 -39.27
CA LYS A 596 -15.33 -3.32 -40.27
C LYS A 596 -14.66 -1.95 -40.29
N ARG A 597 -13.73 -1.81 -41.24
CA ARG A 597 -12.98 -0.57 -41.51
C ARG A 597 -13.80 0.59 -42.13
N ASN A 598 -15.11 0.67 -41.92
CA ASN A 598 -15.91 1.73 -42.53
C ASN A 598 -15.61 3.07 -41.83
N PRO A 599 -15.04 4.07 -42.54
CA PRO A 599 -14.58 5.29 -41.89
C PRO A 599 -15.72 6.28 -41.59
N LEU A 600 -16.98 5.96 -41.94
CA LEU A 600 -18.15 6.79 -41.66
C LEU A 600 -18.68 6.52 -40.24
N TYR A 601 -18.66 7.51 -39.36
CA TYR A 601 -19.12 7.35 -37.98
C TYR A 601 -20.55 6.81 -37.86
N HIS A 602 -21.48 7.35 -38.67
CA HIS A 602 -22.88 6.93 -38.66
C HIS A 602 -23.12 5.52 -39.22
N ALA A 603 -22.10 4.86 -39.78
CA ALA A 603 -22.19 3.44 -40.11
C ALA A 603 -22.16 2.54 -38.86
N GLY A 604 -21.91 3.11 -37.67
CA GLY A 604 -21.92 2.38 -36.40
C GLY A 604 -20.71 1.49 -36.19
N SER A 605 -19.60 1.80 -36.86
CA SER A 605 -18.37 1.00 -36.94
C SER A 605 -17.14 1.76 -36.46
N CYS A 606 -17.35 2.81 -35.65
CA CYS A 606 -16.25 3.55 -35.06
C CYS A 606 -16.50 3.73 -33.58
N SER A 607 -15.46 3.51 -32.78
CA SER A 607 -15.42 3.96 -31.39
C SER A 607 -15.29 5.49 -31.35
N HIS A 608 -15.82 6.11 -30.29
CA HIS A 608 -15.71 7.56 -30.09
C HIS A 608 -15.84 7.94 -28.62
N THR A 609 -14.85 8.66 -28.11
CA THR A 609 -14.87 9.19 -26.73
C THR A 609 -15.59 10.53 -26.64
N GLU A 610 -16.03 10.90 -25.43
CA GLU A 610 -16.42 12.27 -25.13
C GLU A 610 -15.22 13.24 -25.22
N ALA A 611 -15.51 14.53 -25.12
CA ALA A 611 -14.50 15.58 -25.05
C ALA A 611 -13.84 15.54 -23.67
N GLU A 612 -12.60 15.04 -23.60
CA GLU A 612 -11.92 14.87 -22.31
C GLU A 612 -10.42 15.14 -22.40
N THR A 613 -9.75 15.09 -21.25
CA THR A 613 -8.29 15.24 -21.19
C THR A 613 -7.64 13.87 -21.35
N ASN A 614 -6.78 13.72 -22.35
CA ASN A 614 -6.08 12.49 -22.69
C ASN A 614 -7.01 11.27 -22.91
N PRO A 615 -8.01 11.34 -23.80
CA PRO A 615 -8.86 10.20 -24.13
C PRO A 615 -8.02 9.02 -24.62
N TRP A 616 -8.42 7.81 -24.24
CA TRP A 616 -7.69 6.59 -24.56
C TRP A 616 -8.63 5.44 -24.91
N TRP A 617 -8.13 4.51 -25.72
CA TRP A 617 -8.74 3.24 -26.07
C TRP A 617 -7.71 2.14 -25.84
N ARG A 618 -8.12 0.97 -25.35
CA ARG A 618 -7.25 -0.18 -25.09
C ARG A 618 -7.95 -1.47 -25.44
N VAL A 619 -7.17 -2.42 -25.97
CA VAL A 619 -7.55 -3.83 -26.07
C VAL A 619 -6.65 -4.70 -25.19
N ASP A 620 -7.29 -5.64 -24.50
CA ASP A 620 -6.67 -6.77 -23.81
C ASP A 620 -6.54 -7.94 -24.79
N LEU A 621 -5.31 -8.35 -25.11
CA LEU A 621 -5.03 -9.47 -26.02
C LEU A 621 -5.21 -10.85 -25.37
N LEU A 622 -5.58 -10.92 -24.08
CA LEU A 622 -5.76 -12.11 -23.24
C LEU A 622 -4.50 -12.91 -22.91
N ASP A 623 -3.40 -12.65 -23.63
CA ASP A 623 -2.09 -13.20 -23.36
C ASP A 623 -1.02 -12.18 -23.77
N THR A 624 0.23 -12.44 -23.40
CA THR A 624 1.36 -11.61 -23.82
C THR A 624 1.84 -12.08 -25.21
N TYR A 625 1.88 -11.15 -26.17
CA TYR A 625 2.34 -11.41 -27.53
C TYR A 625 3.52 -10.50 -27.88
N GLN A 626 4.39 -10.96 -28.77
CA GLN A 626 5.28 -10.10 -29.52
C GLN A 626 4.54 -9.43 -30.67
N VAL A 627 4.04 -8.22 -30.43
CA VAL A 627 3.32 -7.41 -31.40
C VAL A 627 4.30 -6.86 -32.43
N THR A 628 4.15 -7.30 -33.68
CA THR A 628 4.99 -6.89 -34.81
C THR A 628 4.52 -5.55 -35.39
N PHE A 629 3.22 -5.41 -35.68
CA PHE A 629 2.63 -4.15 -36.15
C PHE A 629 1.16 -4.00 -35.75
N VAL A 630 0.70 -2.76 -35.67
CA VAL A 630 -0.68 -2.36 -35.40
C VAL A 630 -1.23 -1.60 -36.60
N THR A 631 -2.41 -1.99 -37.09
CA THR A 631 -3.09 -1.32 -38.19
C THR A 631 -4.25 -0.50 -37.64
N ILE A 632 -4.32 0.80 -37.94
CA ILE A 632 -5.39 1.70 -37.48
C ILE A 632 -6.15 2.28 -38.67
N THR A 633 -7.48 2.23 -38.61
CA THR A 633 -8.38 2.97 -39.49
C THR A 633 -9.03 4.10 -38.71
N ASN A 634 -8.81 5.34 -39.14
CA ASN A 634 -9.39 6.54 -38.53
C ASN A 634 -10.74 6.91 -39.16
N ARG A 635 -11.50 7.74 -38.46
CA ARG A 635 -12.73 8.37 -38.94
C ARG A 635 -12.45 9.27 -40.16
N GLY A 636 -13.23 9.10 -41.22
CA GLY A 636 -13.05 9.76 -42.52
C GLY A 636 -14.17 10.70 -42.96
N ASP A 637 -15.34 10.69 -42.33
CA ASP A 637 -16.46 11.58 -42.69
C ASP A 637 -16.27 13.05 -42.25
N CYS A 638 -15.51 13.29 -41.17
CA CYS A 638 -15.01 14.61 -40.80
C CYS A 638 -13.88 14.51 -39.78
N CYS A 639 -13.14 15.61 -39.57
CA CYS A 639 -12.24 15.77 -38.44
C CYS A 639 -11.06 14.78 -38.38
N LEU A 640 -10.60 14.27 -39.51
CA LEU A 640 -9.47 13.32 -39.64
C LEU A 640 -8.24 13.75 -38.82
N HIS A 641 -7.91 15.04 -38.82
CA HIS A 641 -6.78 15.61 -38.10
C HIS A 641 -6.86 15.49 -36.57
N LYS A 642 -8.02 15.11 -36.00
CA LYS A 642 -8.19 15.01 -34.54
C LYS A 642 -7.34 13.89 -33.92
N ILE A 643 -7.01 12.84 -34.67
CA ILE A 643 -6.12 11.77 -34.20
C ILE A 643 -4.65 12.22 -34.14
N ASN A 644 -4.28 13.35 -34.75
CA ASN A 644 -2.90 13.80 -34.81
C ASN A 644 -2.35 14.03 -33.40
N GLY A 645 -1.23 13.37 -33.11
CA GLY A 645 -0.60 13.31 -31.80
C GLY A 645 -1.00 12.10 -30.96
N ALA A 646 -1.84 11.18 -31.46
CA ALA A 646 -2.18 9.95 -30.75
C ALA A 646 -0.95 9.04 -30.61
N GLU A 647 -0.80 8.46 -29.43
CA GLU A 647 0.31 7.60 -29.04
C GLU A 647 -0.17 6.16 -28.90
N ILE A 648 0.50 5.23 -29.59
CA ILE A 648 0.27 3.78 -29.47
C ILE A 648 1.28 3.24 -28.47
N ARG A 649 0.80 2.53 -27.46
CA ARG A 649 1.57 2.03 -26.33
C ARG A 649 1.29 0.55 -26.13
N ILE A 650 2.34 -0.24 -26.00
CA ILE A 650 2.27 -1.70 -25.92
C ILE A 650 3.03 -2.17 -24.70
N GLY A 651 2.41 -3.00 -23.87
CA GLY A 651 3.05 -3.55 -22.69
C GLY A 651 2.10 -4.37 -21.81
N ASN A 652 2.61 -4.82 -20.67
CA ASN A 652 1.91 -5.75 -19.78
C ASN A 652 1.28 -5.06 -18.55
N SER A 653 1.43 -3.73 -18.43
CA SER A 653 0.91 -2.98 -17.29
C SER A 653 -0.45 -2.36 -17.61
N LEU A 654 -1.37 -2.42 -16.64
CA LEU A 654 -2.62 -1.65 -16.64
C LEU A 654 -2.52 -0.36 -15.82
N GLU A 655 -1.34 -0.01 -15.30
CA GLU A 655 -1.11 1.27 -14.63
C GLU A 655 -1.56 2.43 -15.54
N ASN A 656 -2.32 3.38 -14.98
CA ASN A 656 -2.99 4.45 -15.74
C ASN A 656 -3.73 3.96 -17.00
N ASN A 657 -4.46 2.85 -16.89
CA ASN A 657 -5.18 2.20 -17.98
C ASN A 657 -4.30 1.71 -19.14
N GLY A 658 -3.01 1.46 -18.92
CA GLY A 658 -2.07 1.03 -19.96
C GLY A 658 -1.49 2.18 -20.79
N THR A 659 -1.88 3.42 -20.51
CA THR A 659 -1.35 4.62 -21.19
C THR A 659 0.08 4.98 -20.77
N THR A 660 0.65 4.27 -19.80
CA THR A 660 2.07 4.40 -19.39
C THR A 660 2.93 3.26 -19.92
N ASN A 661 2.36 2.29 -20.64
CA ASN A 661 3.14 1.26 -21.32
C ASN A 661 4.14 1.89 -22.30
N PRO A 662 5.26 1.19 -22.58
CA PRO A 662 6.25 1.62 -23.56
C PRO A 662 5.62 2.13 -24.86
N LEU A 663 6.10 3.28 -25.33
CA LEU A 663 5.61 3.94 -26.54
C LEU A 663 6.08 3.17 -27.77
N CYS A 664 5.14 2.66 -28.57
CA CYS A 664 5.41 2.13 -29.90
C CYS A 664 5.59 3.27 -30.90
N ALA A 665 4.58 4.13 -31.06
CA ALA A 665 4.58 5.14 -32.12
C ALA A 665 3.68 6.33 -31.78
N VAL A 666 3.90 7.45 -32.47
CA VAL A 666 3.04 8.64 -32.44
C VAL A 666 2.47 8.88 -33.85
N ILE A 667 1.15 8.94 -33.95
CA ILE A 667 0.42 9.21 -35.20
C ILE A 667 0.52 10.70 -35.50
N SER A 668 1.33 11.05 -36.50
CA SER A 668 1.53 12.45 -36.91
C SER A 668 0.44 12.93 -37.87
N GLU A 669 0.06 12.10 -38.83
CA GLU A 669 -1.00 12.32 -39.79
C GLU A 669 -1.52 10.99 -40.36
N MET A 670 -2.78 10.96 -40.82
CA MET A 670 -3.36 9.81 -41.53
C MET A 670 -4.07 10.29 -42.79
N ARG A 671 -4.13 9.43 -43.82
CA ARG A 671 -4.87 9.70 -45.06
C ARG A 671 -6.34 9.32 -44.90
N GLU A 672 -7.22 10.07 -45.54
CA GLU A 672 -8.67 9.93 -45.40
C GLU A 672 -9.13 8.50 -45.74
N GLY A 673 -9.77 7.84 -44.76
CA GLY A 673 -10.38 6.53 -44.91
C GLY A 673 -9.43 5.37 -45.23
N GLN A 674 -8.10 5.56 -45.17
CA GLN A 674 -7.13 4.48 -45.40
C GLN A 674 -6.55 3.96 -44.07
N PRO A 675 -6.46 2.63 -43.89
CA PRO A 675 -5.75 2.04 -42.77
C PRO A 675 -4.26 2.38 -42.85
N MET A 676 -3.63 2.58 -41.70
CA MET A 676 -2.19 2.82 -41.57
C MET A 676 -1.57 1.70 -40.75
N ASP A 677 -0.57 1.03 -41.32
CA ASP A 677 0.21 0.00 -40.64
C ASP A 677 1.38 0.65 -39.88
N ILE A 678 1.52 0.32 -38.61
CA ILE A 678 2.49 0.95 -37.70
C ILE A 678 3.34 -0.14 -37.05
N PRO A 679 4.64 -0.24 -37.42
CA PRO A 679 5.51 -1.26 -36.86
C PRO A 679 5.86 -0.93 -35.40
N CYS A 680 5.70 -1.90 -34.51
CA CYS A 680 6.01 -1.77 -33.08
C CYS A 680 7.17 -2.67 -32.66
N ASN A 681 7.11 -3.98 -32.98
CA ASN A 681 8.05 -5.01 -32.52
C ASN A 681 8.25 -5.00 -30.99
N MET A 682 7.16 -5.13 -30.24
CA MET A 682 7.14 -4.98 -28.79
C MET A 682 6.30 -6.07 -28.11
N GLU A 683 6.76 -6.48 -26.94
CA GLU A 683 6.04 -7.45 -26.11
C GLU A 683 4.92 -6.73 -25.36
N GLY A 684 3.71 -7.25 -25.46
CA GLY A 684 2.58 -6.66 -24.74
C GLY A 684 1.37 -7.57 -24.67
N HIS A 685 0.74 -7.53 -23.50
CA HIS A 685 -0.60 -8.03 -23.24
C HIS A 685 -1.66 -7.00 -23.65
N TYR A 686 -1.32 -5.71 -23.55
CA TYR A 686 -2.23 -4.60 -23.84
C TYR A 686 -1.70 -3.73 -24.98
N VAL A 687 -2.58 -3.38 -25.91
CA VAL A 687 -2.36 -2.31 -26.89
C VAL A 687 -3.26 -1.15 -26.52
N THR A 688 -2.66 0.00 -26.18
CA THR A 688 -3.36 1.21 -25.74
C THR A 688 -3.07 2.36 -26.70
N ILE A 689 -4.10 3.03 -27.18
CA ILE A 689 -4.02 4.23 -28.01
C ILE A 689 -4.52 5.39 -27.14
N VAL A 690 -3.65 6.36 -26.84
CA VAL A 690 -4.00 7.56 -26.06
C VAL A 690 -3.78 8.80 -26.90
N LEU A 691 -4.65 9.80 -26.82
CA LEU A 691 -4.49 11.08 -27.52
C LEU A 691 -4.24 12.20 -26.51
N PRO A 692 -2.96 12.57 -26.26
CA PRO A 692 -2.63 13.58 -25.26
C PRO A 692 -3.16 14.97 -25.61
N GLY A 693 -3.64 15.69 -24.60
CA GLY A 693 -4.16 17.06 -24.72
C GLY A 693 -5.48 17.25 -23.97
N ARG A 694 -5.90 18.52 -23.84
CA ARG A 694 -7.21 18.88 -23.26
C ARG A 694 -8.27 18.94 -24.35
N GLU A 695 -9.50 18.59 -23.98
CA GLU A 695 -10.69 18.63 -24.86
C GLU A 695 -10.49 17.90 -26.19
N LYS A 696 -9.89 16.70 -26.11
CA LYS A 696 -9.64 15.83 -27.26
C LYS A 696 -10.77 14.81 -27.41
N TYR A 697 -10.93 14.31 -28.63
CA TYR A 697 -11.83 13.22 -28.96
C TYR A 697 -11.01 12.14 -29.65
N LEU A 698 -11.08 10.90 -29.16
CA LEU A 698 -10.46 9.77 -29.81
C LEU A 698 -11.53 8.97 -30.55
N ALA A 699 -11.40 8.89 -31.87
CA ALA A 699 -12.27 8.09 -32.72
C ALA A 699 -11.43 7.10 -33.53
N LEU A 700 -11.74 5.81 -33.40
CA LEU A 700 -11.04 4.71 -34.06
C LEU A 700 -12.07 3.82 -34.73
N CYS A 701 -11.98 3.66 -36.04
CA CYS A 701 -12.91 2.85 -36.84
C CYS A 701 -12.44 1.42 -37.05
N GLU A 702 -11.15 1.15 -36.92
CA GLU A 702 -10.64 -0.21 -36.77
C GLU A 702 -9.24 -0.15 -36.16
N VAL A 703 -8.89 -1.12 -35.33
CA VAL A 703 -7.59 -1.36 -34.74
C VAL A 703 -7.33 -2.86 -34.85
N GLU A 704 -6.28 -3.23 -35.56
CA GLU A 704 -5.86 -4.61 -35.75
C GLU A 704 -4.45 -4.75 -35.21
N VAL A 705 -4.18 -5.87 -34.53
CA VAL A 705 -2.90 -6.13 -33.87
C VAL A 705 -2.36 -7.44 -34.39
N TYR A 706 -1.14 -7.42 -34.91
CA TYR A 706 -0.50 -8.60 -35.48
C TYR A 706 0.79 -8.91 -34.73
N GLY A 707 1.03 -10.18 -34.46
CA GLY A 707 2.17 -10.62 -33.66
C GLY A 707 2.26 -12.12 -33.52
N GLU A 708 3.30 -12.55 -32.83
CA GLU A 708 3.56 -13.96 -32.51
C GLU A 708 3.57 -14.14 -30.99
N LYS A 709 3.38 -15.37 -30.53
CA LYS A 709 3.36 -15.69 -29.09
C LYS A 709 4.75 -15.97 -28.55
#